data_AF-A0A5J6HAJ0-F1
#
_entry.id   AF-A0A5J6HAJ0-F1
#
_cell.length_a   1.000
_cell.length_b   1.000
_cell.length_c   1.000
_cell.angle_alpha   90.00
_cell.angle_beta   90.00
_cell.angle_gamma   90.00
#
_symmetry.space_group_name_H-M   'P 1'
#
loop_
_entity.id
_entity.type
_entity.pdbx_description
1 polymer ?
#
loop_
_entity_poly.entity_id
_entity_poly.type
_entity_poly.pdbx_seq_one_letter_code
_entity_poly.pdbx_strand_id
1 'polypeptide(L)'
;MPVMRNYRVTGPVEVPEGILAAMTRRMISHRSAEFRGLFTDVVKRLEPLFGTSGTVLPLTCSGTGGMEAAVASVLRPGERVLVVELGYFGERFAEIAAHHGAHVDVVRAPWGQVVAARDIASRLAEHAYAAVLLTHNETSTGVIAPLREWAAAIRAVSDCLIVVDVVSSLGAAEIAFDELGLDVAVGVTQKALACPPGLALVAVSDRALERAARPGGRSYYLDLAKAAEHARLGTTTYTPALPIVHALDAALRAVEDEGLEQVWRRHAHTARRCREAVRAQGLTVVPPEEHCSPTVTAVRLPSPDAERVRDELATRHDVWVSSGRGGWKSEVLRVGHMGPVPVAEAEACAEAIGACAREAGAAAEVGAAAEAGTAAEVGTATEPSAGRAPFEADAAGELSVRSLASAQDLGPDWDALVADLDAPIFHTRAFLRAYEHHPIQRIRRPRYLEVRDGGGRLLAAAPTYLQGDPLGLLGLAEGEQALLAPVWHAPDAHLLARDERALDSLHRAFADRAAELGASRWGFVNLSADAPLVKALEGRGFRREDLVPRWTLSKRVAPDAETYLASMRRSVRRDYARQLRRYDEQARCFVHRSDYPGLLGLLEMIAASAARNGSPKYYDPGPFAEFLRELGDAVRLVEIRGHDEETLAVAVCFLEERRLQAWAGGYVRGREELRFSPYYALWWEICQLMWATDVATIECGRLNETFKEKMLLTPQNLVALMGPTPVAHALLEKN
;
A
#
# COMPACT_ATOMS: atom_id res chain seq x y z
N MET A 1 -12.16 19.12 -27.32
CA MET A 1 -12.01 17.74 -26.78
C MET A 1 -11.43 17.88 -25.38
N PRO A 2 -11.80 17.03 -24.40
CA PRO A 2 -11.07 17.01 -23.13
C PRO A 2 -9.60 16.70 -23.42
N VAL A 3 -8.68 17.36 -22.70
CA VAL A 3 -7.25 17.08 -22.83
C VAL A 3 -7.01 15.65 -22.36
N MET A 4 -6.36 14.84 -23.18
CA MET A 4 -6.04 13.46 -22.84
C MET A 4 -4.90 13.46 -21.81
N ARG A 5 -5.11 12.75 -20.70
CA ARG A 5 -4.19 12.67 -19.55
C ARG A 5 -2.91 11.95 -19.97
N ASN A 6 -1.73 12.50 -19.64
CA ASN A 6 -0.47 11.90 -20.09
C ASN A 6 -0.10 10.69 -19.19
N TYR A 7 -0.69 9.54 -19.48
CA TYR A 7 -0.70 8.36 -18.60
C TYR A 7 0.42 7.35 -18.91
N ARG A 8 1.62 7.61 -18.38
CA ARG A 8 2.86 6.85 -18.61
C ARG A 8 3.22 5.91 -17.45
N VAL A 9 2.24 5.25 -16.83
CA VAL A 9 2.51 4.22 -15.81
C VAL A 9 3.00 2.92 -16.45
N THR A 10 3.71 2.11 -15.69
CA THR A 10 4.30 0.83 -16.16
C THR A 10 3.33 -0.34 -16.28
N GLY A 11 2.02 -0.08 -16.38
CA GLY A 11 0.95 -1.08 -16.53
C GLY A 11 0.08 -1.27 -15.27
N PRO A 12 -1.27 -1.36 -15.38
CA PRO A 12 -2.05 -1.35 -16.63
C PRO A 12 -1.92 -0.01 -17.35
N VAL A 13 -1.94 -0.04 -18.67
CA VAL A 13 -1.85 1.17 -19.53
C VAL A 13 -3.21 1.53 -20.09
N GLU A 14 -3.30 2.69 -20.73
CA GLU A 14 -4.51 3.10 -21.45
C GLU A 14 -4.85 2.10 -22.56
N VAL A 15 -6.15 1.91 -22.76
CA VAL A 15 -6.70 0.95 -23.72
C VAL A 15 -7.41 1.76 -24.81
N PRO A 16 -7.02 1.62 -26.09
CA PRO A 16 -7.69 2.27 -27.21
C PRO A 16 -9.21 2.02 -27.23
N GLU A 17 -9.99 3.04 -27.57
CA GLU A 17 -11.46 3.01 -27.49
C GLU A 17 -12.09 1.83 -28.25
N GLY A 18 -11.56 1.48 -29.43
CA GLY A 18 -12.02 0.32 -30.21
C GLY A 18 -11.82 -1.03 -29.50
N ILE A 19 -10.78 -1.15 -28.67
CA ILE A 19 -10.49 -2.35 -27.86
C ILE A 19 -11.43 -2.39 -26.64
N LEU A 20 -11.68 -1.25 -25.99
CA LEU A 20 -12.69 -1.15 -24.92
C LEU A 20 -14.09 -1.47 -25.44
N ALA A 21 -14.47 -0.94 -26.60
CA ALA A 21 -15.78 -1.19 -27.22
C ALA A 21 -16.01 -2.69 -27.50
N ALA A 22 -14.97 -3.43 -27.87
CA ALA A 22 -15.06 -4.87 -28.12
C ALA A 22 -15.51 -5.69 -26.88
N MET A 23 -15.25 -5.20 -25.66
CA MET A 23 -15.74 -5.84 -24.42
C MET A 23 -17.28 -5.86 -24.31
N THR A 24 -17.98 -4.98 -25.02
CA THR A 24 -19.44 -4.84 -24.97
C THR A 24 -20.19 -5.84 -25.86
N ARG A 25 -19.46 -6.68 -26.59
CA ARG A 25 -20.04 -7.78 -27.39
C ARG A 25 -20.88 -8.72 -26.51
N ARG A 26 -21.92 -9.31 -27.10
CA ARG A 26 -22.86 -10.20 -26.38
C ARG A 26 -22.13 -11.43 -25.82
N MET A 27 -22.53 -11.83 -24.62
CA MET A 27 -22.02 -13.07 -24.01
C MET A 27 -22.45 -14.30 -24.82
N ILE A 28 -21.48 -15.13 -25.18
CA ILE A 28 -21.67 -16.40 -25.90
C ILE A 28 -21.19 -17.58 -25.04
N SER A 29 -21.72 -18.77 -25.28
CA SER A 29 -21.28 -19.97 -24.55
C SER A 29 -19.85 -20.34 -24.97
N HIS A 30 -18.95 -20.52 -24.00
CA HIS A 30 -17.57 -20.99 -24.25
C HIS A 30 -17.48 -22.43 -24.81
N ARG A 31 -18.61 -23.12 -24.98
CA ARG A 31 -18.73 -24.44 -25.64
C ARG A 31 -19.42 -24.36 -27.02
N SER A 32 -19.82 -23.17 -27.46
CA SER A 32 -20.44 -22.93 -28.78
C SER A 32 -19.42 -23.00 -29.92
N ALA A 33 -19.89 -23.19 -31.16
CA ALA A 33 -19.04 -23.10 -32.35
C ALA A 33 -18.49 -21.68 -32.57
N GLU A 34 -19.28 -20.65 -32.24
CA GLU A 34 -18.88 -19.24 -32.33
C GLU A 34 -17.68 -18.92 -31.43
N PHE A 35 -17.70 -19.38 -30.17
CA PHE A 35 -16.56 -19.21 -29.28
C PHE A 35 -15.34 -20.02 -29.75
N ARG A 36 -15.54 -21.22 -30.32
CA ARG A 36 -14.42 -22.00 -30.86
C ARG A 36 -13.72 -21.29 -32.00
N GLY A 37 -14.46 -20.65 -32.90
CA GLY A 37 -13.91 -19.80 -33.95
C GLY A 37 -13.08 -18.65 -33.37
N LEU A 38 -13.70 -17.83 -32.52
CA LEU A 38 -13.04 -16.71 -31.84
C LEU A 38 -11.75 -17.12 -31.09
N PHE A 39 -11.80 -18.22 -30.32
CA PHE A 39 -10.65 -18.68 -29.55
C PHE A 39 -9.54 -19.21 -30.46
N THR A 40 -9.88 -19.93 -31.52
CA THR A 40 -8.90 -20.42 -32.51
C THR A 40 -8.22 -19.27 -33.24
N ASP A 41 -8.99 -18.26 -33.66
CA ASP A 41 -8.46 -17.04 -34.27
C ASP A 41 -7.51 -16.31 -33.29
N VAL A 42 -7.94 -16.08 -32.03
CA VAL A 42 -7.10 -15.43 -31.01
C VAL A 42 -5.80 -16.19 -30.75
N VAL A 43 -5.84 -17.52 -30.60
CA VAL A 43 -4.63 -18.34 -30.44
C VAL A 43 -3.73 -18.21 -31.66
N LYS A 44 -4.28 -18.29 -32.87
CA LYS A 44 -3.50 -18.20 -34.11
C LYS A 44 -2.81 -16.85 -34.29
N ARG A 45 -3.44 -15.77 -33.82
CA ARG A 45 -2.86 -14.41 -33.84
C ARG A 45 -1.83 -14.17 -32.73
N LEU A 46 -1.77 -15.00 -31.70
CA LEU A 46 -0.77 -14.92 -30.64
C LEU A 46 0.56 -15.62 -31.02
N GLU A 47 0.51 -16.66 -31.85
CA GLU A 47 1.68 -17.41 -32.32
C GLU A 47 2.86 -16.51 -32.79
N PRO A 48 2.66 -15.50 -33.67
CA PRO A 48 3.77 -14.65 -34.14
C PRO A 48 4.37 -13.76 -33.04
N LEU A 49 3.59 -13.35 -32.04
CA LEU A 49 4.07 -12.49 -30.95
C LEU A 49 5.08 -13.21 -30.06
N PHE A 50 4.91 -14.53 -29.88
CA PHE A 50 5.90 -15.36 -29.21
C PHE A 50 7.02 -15.82 -30.14
N GLY A 51 6.81 -15.83 -31.46
CA GLY A 51 7.71 -16.48 -32.40
C GLY A 51 7.67 -18.01 -32.24
N THR A 52 6.45 -18.56 -32.17
CA THR A 52 6.21 -20.00 -32.06
C THR A 52 5.15 -20.47 -33.04
N SER A 53 5.28 -21.71 -33.50
CA SER A 53 4.25 -22.47 -34.22
C SER A 53 3.54 -23.49 -33.33
N GLY A 54 3.92 -23.56 -32.04
CA GLY A 54 3.45 -24.53 -31.06
C GLY A 54 2.23 -24.07 -30.25
N THR A 55 2.15 -24.53 -29.00
CA THR A 55 0.95 -24.35 -28.16
C THR A 55 0.96 -22.99 -27.46
N VAL A 56 -0.07 -22.16 -27.72
CA VAL A 56 -0.30 -20.90 -27.00
C VAL A 56 -1.65 -20.91 -26.26
N LEU A 57 -1.65 -20.51 -24.99
CA LEU A 57 -2.74 -20.69 -24.04
C LEU A 57 -3.14 -19.36 -23.38
N PRO A 58 -4.30 -18.78 -23.73
CA PRO A 58 -4.93 -17.71 -22.96
C PRO A 58 -5.57 -18.25 -21.68
N LEU A 59 -5.02 -17.90 -20.52
CA LEU A 59 -5.50 -18.30 -19.19
C LEU A 59 -6.20 -17.13 -18.48
N THR A 60 -7.35 -17.36 -17.85
CA THR A 60 -8.06 -16.32 -17.08
C THR A 60 -7.43 -16.11 -15.71
N CYS A 61 -6.33 -15.35 -15.68
CA CYS A 61 -5.59 -14.93 -14.50
C CYS A 61 -4.74 -13.69 -14.81
N SER A 62 -4.02 -13.16 -13.81
CA SER A 62 -3.00 -12.13 -14.01
C SER A 62 -1.66 -12.76 -14.45
N GLY A 63 -0.69 -11.95 -14.88
CA GLY A 63 0.66 -12.43 -15.22
C GLY A 63 1.32 -13.26 -14.13
N THR A 64 1.16 -12.88 -12.86
CA THR A 64 1.62 -13.68 -11.71
C THR A 64 0.99 -15.08 -11.69
N GLY A 65 -0.30 -15.20 -12.04
CA GLY A 65 -0.96 -16.49 -12.17
C GLY A 65 -0.46 -17.30 -13.37
N GLY A 66 0.01 -16.65 -14.45
CA GLY A 66 0.70 -17.32 -15.55
C GLY A 66 2.09 -17.83 -15.15
N MET A 67 2.86 -17.04 -14.38
CA MET A 67 4.15 -17.45 -13.81
C MET A 67 3.98 -18.65 -12.87
N GLU A 68 2.93 -18.62 -12.04
CA GLU A 68 2.55 -19.75 -11.18
C GLU A 68 2.12 -20.98 -11.99
N ALA A 69 1.36 -20.81 -13.07
CA ALA A 69 0.99 -21.90 -13.99
C ALA A 69 2.23 -22.60 -14.58
N ALA A 70 3.22 -21.81 -15.01
CA ALA A 70 4.49 -22.32 -15.52
C ALA A 70 5.23 -23.14 -14.46
N VAL A 71 5.49 -22.54 -13.29
CA VAL A 71 6.18 -23.19 -12.16
C VAL A 71 5.48 -24.47 -11.72
N ALA A 72 4.17 -24.43 -11.47
CA ALA A 72 3.39 -25.55 -10.97
C ALA A 72 3.28 -26.71 -11.97
N SER A 73 3.51 -26.44 -13.25
CA SER A 73 3.53 -27.44 -14.33
C SER A 73 4.90 -28.08 -14.50
N VAL A 74 5.99 -27.29 -14.50
CA VAL A 74 7.32 -27.80 -14.86
C VAL A 74 8.16 -28.30 -13.68
N LEU A 75 7.98 -27.75 -12.48
CA LEU A 75 8.73 -28.14 -11.27
C LEU A 75 7.96 -29.16 -10.41
N ARG A 76 8.68 -29.87 -9.55
CA ARG A 76 8.13 -30.69 -8.46
C ARG A 76 8.80 -30.32 -7.13
N PRO A 77 8.15 -30.55 -5.96
CA PRO A 77 8.76 -30.31 -4.67
C PRO A 77 10.12 -31.02 -4.51
N GLY A 78 11.10 -30.32 -3.96
CA GLY A 78 12.47 -30.80 -3.78
C GLY A 78 13.36 -30.75 -5.03
N GLU A 79 12.84 -30.35 -6.19
CA GLU A 79 13.68 -30.13 -7.37
C GLU A 79 14.41 -28.80 -7.31
N ARG A 80 15.63 -28.78 -7.85
CA ARG A 80 16.44 -27.55 -7.95
C ARG A 80 16.02 -26.71 -9.15
N VAL A 81 15.94 -25.41 -8.94
CA VAL A 81 15.67 -24.41 -9.98
C VAL A 81 16.64 -23.24 -9.83
N LEU A 82 17.16 -22.74 -10.96
CA LEU A 82 17.97 -21.53 -10.99
C LEU A 82 17.10 -20.33 -11.37
N VAL A 83 17.20 -19.22 -10.64
CA VAL A 83 16.50 -17.97 -10.99
C VAL A 83 17.53 -16.90 -11.30
N VAL A 84 17.34 -16.20 -12.42
CA VAL A 84 18.19 -15.09 -12.84
C VAL A 84 17.49 -13.78 -12.51
N GLU A 85 17.95 -13.11 -11.46
CA GLU A 85 17.35 -11.88 -10.94
C GLU A 85 18.02 -10.62 -11.50
N LEU A 86 17.22 -9.78 -12.15
CA LEU A 86 17.58 -8.43 -12.60
C LEU A 86 16.90 -7.31 -11.79
N GLY A 87 16.00 -7.69 -10.87
CA GLY A 87 15.08 -6.80 -10.18
C GLY A 87 13.89 -7.53 -9.54
N TYR A 88 12.86 -6.75 -9.24
CA TYR A 88 11.73 -7.13 -8.39
C TYR A 88 10.80 -8.21 -8.97
N PHE A 89 10.70 -8.36 -10.30
CA PHE A 89 9.89 -9.42 -10.91
C PHE A 89 10.69 -10.73 -11.01
N GLY A 90 12.02 -10.66 -11.11
CA GLY A 90 12.91 -11.81 -10.89
C GLY A 90 12.80 -12.37 -9.47
N GLU A 91 12.87 -11.50 -8.45
CA GLU A 91 12.69 -11.86 -7.02
C GLU A 91 11.34 -12.58 -6.80
N ARG A 92 10.25 -12.05 -7.38
CA ARG A 92 8.94 -12.71 -7.36
C ARG A 92 8.97 -14.11 -8.00
N PHE A 93 9.73 -14.33 -9.06
CA PHE A 93 9.78 -15.64 -9.70
C PHE A 93 10.43 -16.68 -8.78
N ALA A 94 11.45 -16.28 -8.02
CA ALA A 94 12.04 -17.08 -6.95
C ALA A 94 11.02 -17.36 -5.81
N GLU A 95 10.25 -16.36 -5.36
CA GLU A 95 9.19 -16.55 -4.37
C GLU A 95 8.14 -17.57 -4.81
N ILE A 96 7.66 -17.50 -6.06
CA ILE A 96 6.68 -18.44 -6.63
C ILE A 96 7.25 -19.87 -6.65
N ALA A 97 8.50 -20.04 -7.08
CA ALA A 97 9.16 -21.34 -7.13
C ALA A 97 9.37 -21.96 -5.73
N ALA A 98 9.81 -21.14 -4.77
CA ALA A 98 9.95 -21.56 -3.37
C ALA A 98 8.59 -21.94 -2.75
N HIS A 99 7.53 -21.18 -3.03
CA HIS A 99 6.17 -21.48 -2.57
C HIS A 99 5.66 -22.84 -3.10
N HIS A 100 6.00 -23.18 -4.36
CA HIS A 100 5.72 -24.49 -4.94
C HIS A 100 6.67 -25.61 -4.47
N GLY A 101 7.61 -25.30 -3.58
CA GLY A 101 8.45 -26.27 -2.87
C GLY A 101 9.75 -26.63 -3.59
N ALA A 102 10.18 -25.84 -4.57
CA ALA A 102 11.46 -26.04 -5.23
C ALA A 102 12.64 -25.56 -4.35
N HIS A 103 13.81 -26.16 -4.55
CA HIS A 103 15.08 -25.65 -4.03
C HIS A 103 15.60 -24.56 -4.96
N VAL A 104 15.38 -23.31 -4.60
CA VAL A 104 15.72 -22.14 -5.41
C VAL A 104 17.16 -21.72 -5.17
N ASP A 105 17.98 -21.78 -6.22
CA ASP A 105 19.24 -21.05 -6.29
C ASP A 105 19.03 -19.76 -7.11
N VAL A 106 19.83 -18.74 -6.80
CA VAL A 106 19.75 -17.42 -7.44
C VAL A 106 21.12 -17.03 -8.00
N VAL A 107 21.12 -16.47 -9.20
CA VAL A 107 22.21 -15.61 -9.70
C VAL A 107 21.61 -14.24 -9.98
N ARG A 108 22.25 -13.19 -9.45
CA ARG A 108 21.75 -11.81 -9.52
C ARG A 108 22.83 -10.83 -9.92
N ALA A 109 22.44 -9.81 -10.67
CA ALA A 109 23.26 -8.62 -10.90
C ALA A 109 22.80 -7.48 -9.97
N PRO A 110 23.62 -6.44 -9.74
CA PRO A 110 23.12 -5.19 -9.19
C PRO A 110 21.95 -4.68 -10.03
N TRP A 111 20.88 -4.19 -9.38
CA TRP A 111 19.71 -3.68 -10.08
C TRP A 111 20.12 -2.59 -11.11
N GLY A 112 19.60 -2.69 -12.33
CA GLY A 112 19.99 -1.85 -13.46
C GLY A 112 21.10 -2.45 -14.34
N GLN A 113 21.70 -3.57 -13.94
CA GLN A 113 22.66 -4.33 -14.74
C GLN A 113 22.09 -5.69 -15.18
N VAL A 114 22.82 -6.38 -16.04
CA VAL A 114 22.48 -7.71 -16.59
C VAL A 114 23.47 -8.74 -16.07
N VAL A 115 22.98 -9.93 -15.72
CA VAL A 115 23.82 -11.10 -15.39
C VAL A 115 24.52 -11.59 -16.66
N ALA A 116 25.84 -11.77 -16.63
CA ALA A 116 26.58 -12.26 -17.79
C ALA A 116 26.24 -13.73 -18.07
N ALA A 117 26.06 -14.08 -19.35
CA ALA A 117 25.63 -15.42 -19.77
C ALA A 117 26.54 -16.55 -19.24
N ARG A 118 27.86 -16.29 -19.13
CA ARG A 118 28.86 -17.21 -18.55
C ARG A 118 28.61 -17.52 -17.07
N ASP A 119 28.05 -16.58 -16.30
CA ASP A 119 27.85 -16.73 -14.86
C ASP A 119 26.61 -17.62 -14.61
N ILE A 120 25.58 -17.48 -15.46
CA ILE A 120 24.42 -18.41 -15.53
C ILE A 120 24.90 -19.82 -15.89
N ALA A 121 25.69 -19.95 -16.96
CA ALA A 121 26.22 -21.24 -17.41
C ALA A 121 27.13 -21.91 -16.35
N SER A 122 27.97 -21.13 -15.67
CA SER A 122 28.82 -21.64 -14.58
C SER A 122 27.99 -22.19 -13.44
N ARG A 123 26.94 -21.45 -13.00
CA ARG A 123 26.06 -21.92 -11.93
C ARG A 123 25.30 -23.17 -12.33
N LEU A 124 24.81 -23.24 -13.57
CA LEU A 124 24.13 -24.43 -14.12
C LEU A 124 25.03 -25.68 -14.18
N ALA A 125 26.36 -25.53 -14.22
CA ALA A 125 27.31 -26.64 -14.21
C ALA A 125 27.55 -27.24 -12.80
N GLU A 126 27.19 -26.53 -11.72
CA GLU A 126 27.43 -26.98 -10.35
C GLU A 126 26.43 -28.07 -9.90
N HIS A 127 25.19 -28.02 -10.39
CA HIS A 127 24.08 -28.88 -9.96
C HIS A 127 23.15 -29.25 -11.13
N ALA A 128 22.44 -30.38 -11.01
CA ALA A 128 21.34 -30.69 -11.91
C ALA A 128 20.10 -29.83 -11.56
N TYR A 129 19.68 -28.97 -12.47
CA TYR A 129 18.49 -28.13 -12.35
C TYR A 129 17.35 -28.68 -13.22
N ALA A 130 16.12 -28.66 -12.71
CA ALA A 130 14.93 -29.03 -13.47
C ALA A 130 14.50 -27.91 -14.45
N ALA A 131 14.69 -26.66 -14.06
CA ALA A 131 14.45 -25.49 -14.89
C ALA A 131 15.36 -24.31 -14.53
N VAL A 132 15.40 -23.32 -15.41
CA VAL A 132 15.90 -21.96 -15.15
C VAL A 132 14.78 -20.96 -15.42
N LEU A 133 14.58 -20.02 -14.49
CA LEU A 133 13.56 -18.97 -14.58
C LEU A 133 14.23 -17.62 -14.91
N LEU A 134 13.78 -17.00 -15.99
CA LEU A 134 14.33 -15.77 -16.55
C LEU A 134 13.26 -14.68 -16.57
N THR A 135 13.66 -13.42 -16.43
CA THR A 135 12.80 -12.25 -16.71
C THR A 135 13.33 -11.52 -17.94
N HIS A 136 12.59 -11.51 -19.04
CA HIS A 136 13.05 -10.91 -20.28
C HIS A 136 13.10 -9.38 -20.18
N ASN A 137 12.10 -8.75 -19.55
CA ASN A 137 12.03 -7.30 -19.40
C ASN A 137 11.67 -6.93 -17.96
N GLU A 138 12.68 -6.51 -17.21
CA GLU A 138 12.57 -6.21 -15.78
C GLU A 138 12.08 -4.77 -15.59
N THR A 139 10.75 -4.62 -15.52
CA THR A 139 10.14 -3.28 -15.43
C THR A 139 10.42 -2.53 -14.14
N SER A 140 10.98 -3.14 -13.09
CA SER A 140 11.41 -2.39 -11.89
C SER A 140 12.71 -1.63 -12.10
N THR A 141 13.61 -2.14 -12.95
CA THR A 141 14.92 -1.54 -13.21
C THR A 141 15.05 -0.93 -14.60
N GLY A 142 14.12 -1.24 -15.51
CA GLY A 142 14.13 -0.77 -16.90
C GLY A 142 15.03 -1.59 -17.82
N VAL A 143 15.49 -2.77 -17.37
CA VAL A 143 16.45 -3.61 -18.08
C VAL A 143 15.73 -4.57 -19.05
N ILE A 144 16.22 -4.68 -20.29
CA ILE A 144 15.91 -5.80 -21.19
C ILE A 144 17.08 -6.80 -21.15
N ALA A 145 16.76 -8.08 -20.94
CA ALA A 145 17.74 -9.15 -20.87
C ALA A 145 18.16 -9.60 -22.29
N PRO A 146 19.44 -9.95 -22.53
CA PRO A 146 19.92 -10.50 -23.79
C PRO A 146 19.50 -11.97 -23.93
N LEU A 147 18.20 -12.22 -24.09
CA LEU A 147 17.59 -13.55 -23.99
C LEU A 147 18.21 -14.58 -24.93
N ARG A 148 18.63 -14.14 -26.14
CA ARG A 148 19.31 -14.97 -27.14
C ARG A 148 20.68 -15.48 -26.67
N GLU A 149 21.47 -14.62 -26.02
CA GLU A 149 22.78 -14.99 -25.46
C GLU A 149 22.62 -15.91 -24.25
N TRP A 150 21.67 -15.59 -23.38
CA TRP A 150 21.34 -16.43 -22.22
C TRP A 150 20.87 -17.82 -22.64
N ALA A 151 19.91 -17.92 -23.56
CA ALA A 151 19.40 -19.21 -24.05
C ALA A 151 20.52 -20.06 -24.66
N ALA A 152 21.38 -19.47 -25.51
CA ALA A 152 22.52 -20.17 -26.10
C ALA A 152 23.51 -20.68 -25.01
N ALA A 153 23.85 -19.86 -24.02
CA ALA A 153 24.76 -20.24 -22.94
C ALA A 153 24.16 -21.32 -22.01
N ILE A 154 22.86 -21.25 -21.72
CA ILE A 154 22.14 -22.28 -20.95
C ILE A 154 22.17 -23.62 -21.70
N ARG A 155 21.77 -23.62 -22.98
CA ARG A 155 21.71 -24.82 -23.83
C ARG A 155 23.07 -25.47 -24.08
N ALA A 156 24.16 -24.69 -24.02
CA ALA A 156 25.52 -25.20 -24.15
C ALA A 156 25.98 -26.07 -22.96
N VAL A 157 25.35 -25.94 -21.78
CA VAL A 157 25.75 -26.65 -20.54
C VAL A 157 24.65 -27.45 -19.87
N SER A 158 23.37 -27.23 -20.22
CA SER A 158 22.23 -27.85 -19.54
C SER A 158 21.04 -28.06 -20.48
N ASP A 159 20.35 -29.18 -20.26
CA ASP A 159 19.07 -29.50 -20.90
C ASP A 159 17.85 -29.19 -20.00
N CYS A 160 18.04 -28.36 -18.96
CA CYS A 160 16.96 -27.91 -18.08
C CYS A 160 15.90 -27.07 -18.84
N LEU A 161 14.67 -27.02 -18.34
CA LEU A 161 13.60 -26.26 -19.00
C LEU A 161 13.83 -24.74 -18.87
N ILE A 162 13.73 -23.98 -19.96
CA ILE A 162 13.86 -22.51 -19.94
C ILE A 162 12.47 -21.88 -19.82
N VAL A 163 12.20 -21.24 -18.68
CA VAL A 163 10.95 -20.53 -18.39
C VAL A 163 11.20 -19.03 -18.36
N VAL A 164 10.41 -18.24 -19.09
CA VAL A 164 10.64 -16.81 -19.27
C VAL A 164 9.39 -15.98 -18.95
N ASP A 165 9.53 -15.02 -18.04
CA ASP A 165 8.59 -13.90 -17.90
C ASP A 165 8.81 -12.93 -19.08
N VAL A 166 7.80 -12.83 -19.94
CA VAL A 166 7.70 -11.88 -21.05
C VAL A 166 6.50 -10.93 -20.87
N VAL A 167 5.97 -10.80 -19.63
CA VAL A 167 4.78 -10.03 -19.25
C VAL A 167 4.79 -8.64 -19.83
N SER A 168 5.98 -8.02 -19.89
CA SER A 168 6.17 -6.62 -20.27
C SER A 168 7.00 -6.41 -21.54
N SER A 169 7.32 -7.48 -22.27
CA SER A 169 7.99 -7.45 -23.58
C SER A 169 7.15 -8.04 -24.72
N LEU A 170 6.23 -8.98 -24.44
CA LEU A 170 5.37 -9.60 -25.47
C LEU A 170 4.60 -8.52 -26.25
N GLY A 171 4.83 -8.46 -27.57
CA GLY A 171 4.23 -7.46 -28.47
C GLY A 171 5.01 -6.15 -28.62
N ALA A 172 6.08 -5.93 -27.85
CA ALA A 172 6.96 -4.74 -27.96
C ALA A 172 8.45 -5.08 -28.21
N ALA A 173 8.84 -6.34 -27.99
CA ALA A 173 10.14 -6.88 -28.37
C ALA A 173 9.97 -8.30 -28.93
N GLU A 174 10.95 -8.75 -29.72
CA GLU A 174 11.03 -10.12 -30.22
C GLU A 174 11.22 -11.12 -29.07
N ILE A 175 10.48 -12.23 -29.09
CA ILE A 175 10.61 -13.32 -28.11
C ILE A 175 11.33 -14.55 -28.70
N ALA A 176 11.14 -14.81 -30.00
CA ALA A 176 11.77 -15.90 -30.76
C ALA A 176 11.71 -17.29 -30.07
N PHE A 177 10.55 -17.66 -29.54
CA PHE A 177 10.35 -18.81 -28.65
C PHE A 177 10.86 -20.14 -29.22
N ASP A 178 10.48 -20.50 -30.46
CA ASP A 178 10.93 -21.75 -31.09
C ASP A 178 12.43 -21.72 -31.41
N GLU A 179 12.93 -20.57 -31.91
CA GLU A 179 14.32 -20.40 -32.35
C GLU A 179 15.32 -20.47 -31.17
N LEU A 180 14.96 -19.84 -30.05
CA LEU A 180 15.76 -19.87 -28.81
C LEU A 180 15.55 -21.16 -28.01
N GLY A 181 14.64 -22.04 -28.45
CA GLY A 181 14.30 -23.29 -27.78
C GLY A 181 13.80 -23.05 -26.36
N LEU A 182 12.91 -22.07 -26.17
CA LEU A 182 12.27 -21.80 -24.88
C LEU A 182 11.23 -22.88 -24.55
N ASP A 183 10.95 -23.11 -23.27
CA ASP A 183 10.01 -24.15 -22.83
C ASP A 183 8.68 -23.60 -22.33
N VAL A 184 8.69 -22.48 -21.62
CA VAL A 184 7.46 -21.74 -21.26
C VAL A 184 7.73 -20.24 -21.30
N ALA A 185 6.84 -19.46 -21.92
CA ALA A 185 6.92 -18.00 -21.92
C ALA A 185 5.58 -17.38 -21.52
N VAL A 186 5.60 -16.46 -20.54
CA VAL A 186 4.39 -15.89 -19.93
C VAL A 186 4.26 -14.40 -20.25
N GLY A 187 3.27 -14.03 -21.05
CA GLY A 187 2.84 -12.66 -21.35
C GLY A 187 1.51 -12.28 -20.71
N VAL A 188 1.02 -11.05 -20.94
CA VAL A 188 -0.32 -10.56 -20.47
C VAL A 188 -0.97 -9.58 -21.45
N THR A 189 -2.25 -9.29 -21.25
CA THR A 189 -3.00 -8.30 -22.03
C THR A 189 -2.67 -6.83 -21.68
N GLN A 190 -2.55 -6.49 -20.40
CA GLN A 190 -2.47 -5.10 -19.89
C GLN A 190 -1.11 -4.41 -19.94
N LYS A 191 -0.24 -4.80 -20.86
CA LYS A 191 1.09 -4.21 -21.08
C LYS A 191 1.18 -3.70 -22.52
N ALA A 192 2.17 -4.13 -23.31
CA ALA A 192 2.38 -3.64 -24.67
C ALA A 192 1.19 -3.84 -25.62
N LEU A 193 0.35 -4.87 -25.39
CA LEU A 193 -0.88 -5.11 -26.16
C LEU A 193 -2.02 -4.12 -25.88
N ALA A 194 -1.86 -3.21 -24.91
CA ALA A 194 -2.84 -2.17 -24.55
C ALA A 194 -4.28 -2.70 -24.41
N CYS A 195 -4.44 -3.91 -23.85
CA CYS A 195 -5.70 -4.61 -23.70
C CYS A 195 -6.08 -4.71 -22.21
N PRO A 196 -7.36 -4.67 -21.81
CA PRO A 196 -7.75 -4.72 -20.40
C PRO A 196 -7.19 -5.93 -19.64
N PRO A 197 -6.87 -5.80 -18.33
CA PRO A 197 -6.32 -6.88 -17.54
C PRO A 197 -7.31 -8.03 -17.37
N GLY A 198 -6.82 -9.27 -17.50
CA GLY A 198 -7.63 -10.45 -17.19
C GLY A 198 -7.17 -11.76 -17.82
N LEU A 199 -6.21 -11.72 -18.75
CA LEU A 199 -5.61 -12.91 -19.34
C LEU A 199 -4.09 -12.91 -19.19
N ALA A 200 -3.54 -14.03 -18.71
CA ALA A 200 -2.16 -14.42 -18.97
C ALA A 200 -2.10 -15.17 -20.30
N LEU A 201 -1.03 -14.96 -21.05
CA LEU A 201 -0.83 -15.54 -22.38
C LEU A 201 0.41 -16.42 -22.28
N VAL A 202 0.27 -17.74 -22.47
CA VAL A 202 1.36 -18.68 -22.18
C VAL A 202 1.70 -19.50 -23.42
N ALA A 203 2.90 -19.33 -23.98
CA ALA A 203 3.47 -20.25 -24.95
C ALA A 203 4.15 -21.41 -24.21
N VAL A 204 3.99 -22.65 -24.71
CA VAL A 204 4.47 -23.87 -24.06
C VAL A 204 5.03 -24.84 -25.10
N SER A 205 6.26 -25.33 -24.88
CA SER A 205 6.89 -26.35 -25.72
C SER A 205 6.30 -27.74 -25.46
N ASP A 206 6.43 -28.66 -26.43
CA ASP A 206 6.01 -30.06 -26.21
C ASP A 206 6.78 -30.71 -25.05
N ARG A 207 8.05 -30.36 -24.83
CA ARG A 207 8.85 -30.80 -23.68
C ARG A 207 8.22 -30.36 -22.35
N ALA A 208 7.76 -29.11 -22.27
CA ALA A 208 7.08 -28.59 -21.10
C ALA A 208 5.68 -29.20 -20.91
N LEU A 209 4.94 -29.52 -21.98
CA LEU A 209 3.66 -30.22 -21.91
C LEU A 209 3.82 -31.68 -21.46
N GLU A 210 4.80 -32.41 -21.99
CA GLU A 210 5.18 -33.75 -21.51
C GLU A 210 5.58 -33.73 -20.04
N ARG A 211 6.29 -32.68 -19.61
CA ARG A 211 6.65 -32.48 -18.21
C ARG A 211 5.42 -32.20 -17.34
N ALA A 212 4.51 -31.34 -17.81
CA ALA A 212 3.28 -30.98 -17.11
C ALA A 212 2.34 -32.18 -16.93
N ALA A 213 2.24 -33.06 -17.93
CA ALA A 213 1.40 -34.26 -17.89
C ALA A 213 1.87 -35.34 -16.90
N ARG A 214 3.11 -35.27 -16.38
CA ARG A 214 3.60 -36.22 -15.37
C ARG A 214 2.97 -35.95 -13.99
N PRO A 215 2.67 -36.99 -13.18
CA PRO A 215 2.15 -36.80 -11.82
C PRO A 215 2.98 -35.85 -10.94
N GLY A 216 2.34 -35.24 -9.95
CA GLY A 216 2.97 -34.38 -8.95
C GLY A 216 2.93 -32.87 -9.24
N GLY A 217 2.31 -32.42 -10.34
CA GLY A 217 1.95 -31.01 -10.53
C GLY A 217 0.99 -30.53 -9.43
N ARG A 218 1.10 -29.26 -9.02
CA ARG A 218 0.45 -28.76 -7.79
C ARG A 218 -0.81 -27.90 -8.01
N SER A 219 -1.25 -27.68 -9.25
CA SER A 219 -2.41 -26.84 -9.56
C SER A 219 -3.51 -27.58 -10.32
N TYR A 220 -4.76 -27.38 -9.90
CA TYR A 220 -5.96 -27.88 -10.60
C TYR A 220 -6.50 -26.86 -11.63
N TYR A 221 -6.40 -25.57 -11.31
CA TYR A 221 -6.96 -24.49 -12.14
C TYR A 221 -5.97 -24.01 -13.21
N LEU A 222 -4.67 -24.03 -12.89
CA LEU A 222 -3.58 -23.52 -13.74
C LEU A 222 -2.76 -24.66 -14.38
N ASP A 223 -3.40 -25.82 -14.59
CA ASP A 223 -2.81 -26.99 -15.25
C ASP A 223 -2.63 -26.72 -16.76
N LEU A 224 -1.37 -26.56 -17.20
CA LEU A 224 -1.03 -26.27 -18.60
C LEU A 224 -1.26 -27.47 -19.53
N ALA A 225 -1.10 -28.71 -19.06
CA ALA A 225 -1.36 -29.89 -19.89
C ALA A 225 -2.85 -30.02 -20.20
N LYS A 226 -3.70 -29.84 -19.18
CA LYS A 226 -5.16 -29.82 -19.34
C LYS A 226 -5.64 -28.62 -20.15
N ALA A 227 -5.00 -27.46 -20.02
CA ALA A 227 -5.29 -26.30 -20.86
C ALA A 227 -4.93 -26.56 -22.34
N ALA A 228 -3.80 -27.19 -22.63
CA ALA A 228 -3.40 -27.58 -23.99
C ALA A 228 -4.36 -28.60 -24.63
N GLU A 229 -4.83 -29.60 -23.86
CA GLU A 229 -5.88 -30.53 -24.31
C GLU A 229 -7.14 -29.79 -24.79
N HIS A 230 -7.61 -28.82 -24.01
CA HIS A 230 -8.81 -28.04 -24.35
C HIS A 230 -8.57 -27.07 -25.50
N ALA A 231 -7.38 -26.45 -25.58
CA ALA A 231 -7.03 -25.52 -26.64
C ALA A 231 -7.02 -26.21 -28.02
N ARG A 232 -6.58 -27.48 -28.10
CA ARG A 232 -6.68 -28.33 -29.32
C ARG A 232 -8.13 -28.58 -29.76
N LEU A 233 -9.10 -28.43 -28.87
CA LEU A 233 -10.55 -28.50 -29.16
C LEU A 233 -11.18 -27.11 -29.41
N GLY A 234 -10.36 -26.08 -29.57
CA GLY A 234 -10.75 -24.69 -29.77
C GLY A 234 -11.43 -24.06 -28.53
N THR A 235 -11.18 -24.55 -27.32
CA THR A 235 -11.90 -24.09 -26.12
C THR A 235 -10.98 -23.96 -24.91
N THR A 236 -11.48 -23.33 -23.84
CA THR A 236 -10.80 -23.25 -22.55
C THR A 236 -11.27 -24.37 -21.62
N THR A 237 -10.42 -24.76 -20.67
CA THR A 237 -10.75 -25.75 -19.64
C THR A 237 -11.98 -25.37 -18.83
N TYR A 238 -12.01 -24.11 -18.40
CA TYR A 238 -13.04 -23.51 -17.56
C TYR A 238 -13.63 -22.27 -18.26
N THR A 239 -14.74 -21.73 -17.75
CA THR A 239 -15.35 -20.49 -18.29
C THR A 239 -14.33 -19.35 -18.28
N PRO A 240 -14.01 -18.73 -19.43
CA PRO A 240 -13.00 -17.69 -19.52
C PRO A 240 -13.60 -16.29 -19.28
N ALA A 241 -12.74 -15.29 -19.07
CA ALA A 241 -13.11 -13.88 -19.08
C ALA A 241 -13.45 -13.39 -20.51
N LEU A 242 -14.60 -13.84 -21.05
CA LEU A 242 -15.02 -13.63 -22.43
C LEU A 242 -14.96 -12.16 -22.93
N PRO A 243 -15.36 -11.13 -22.16
CA PRO A 243 -15.19 -9.73 -22.59
C PRO A 243 -13.73 -9.35 -22.88
N ILE A 244 -12.78 -9.92 -22.12
CA ILE A 244 -11.34 -9.72 -22.30
C ILE A 244 -10.84 -10.51 -23.54
N VAL A 245 -11.42 -11.66 -23.85
CA VAL A 245 -11.12 -12.40 -25.10
C VAL A 245 -11.56 -11.60 -26.33
N HIS A 246 -12.72 -10.93 -26.29
CA HIS A 246 -13.15 -10.03 -27.36
C HIS A 246 -12.26 -8.79 -27.49
N ALA A 247 -11.81 -8.21 -26.37
CA ALA A 247 -10.84 -7.12 -26.39
C ALA A 247 -9.49 -7.57 -26.97
N LEU A 248 -9.03 -8.78 -26.63
CA LEU A 248 -7.80 -9.36 -27.16
C LEU A 248 -7.88 -9.62 -28.67
N ASP A 249 -9.00 -10.12 -29.19
CA ASP A 249 -9.25 -10.23 -30.64
C ASP A 249 -9.10 -8.87 -31.34
N ALA A 250 -9.67 -7.79 -30.77
CA ALA A 250 -9.51 -6.44 -31.31
C ALA A 250 -8.07 -5.91 -31.21
N ALA A 251 -7.38 -6.17 -30.10
CA ALA A 251 -6.00 -5.75 -29.88
C ALA A 251 -5.01 -6.46 -30.84
N LEU A 252 -5.21 -7.76 -31.08
CA LEU A 252 -4.37 -8.53 -31.99
C LEU A 252 -4.57 -8.10 -33.44
N ARG A 253 -5.80 -7.79 -33.87
CA ARG A 253 -6.06 -7.19 -35.18
C ARG A 253 -5.34 -5.85 -35.35
N ALA A 254 -5.36 -4.98 -34.34
CA ALA A 254 -4.63 -3.71 -34.40
C ALA A 254 -3.10 -3.91 -34.53
N VAL A 255 -2.53 -4.96 -33.91
CA VAL A 255 -1.12 -5.35 -34.08
C VAL A 255 -0.82 -5.86 -35.49
N GLU A 256 -1.77 -6.56 -36.13
CA GLU A 256 -1.64 -7.03 -37.51
C GLU A 256 -1.80 -5.90 -38.53
N ASP A 257 -2.74 -4.98 -38.31
CA ASP A 257 -2.99 -3.81 -39.16
C ASP A 257 -1.78 -2.86 -39.17
N GLU A 258 -1.06 -2.73 -38.03
CA GLU A 258 0.22 -2.00 -37.95
C GLU A 258 1.42 -2.83 -38.46
N GLY A 259 1.38 -4.15 -38.23
CA GLY A 259 2.49 -5.08 -38.47
C GLY A 259 3.43 -5.19 -37.26
N LEU A 260 3.63 -6.41 -36.76
CA LEU A 260 4.35 -6.70 -35.51
C LEU A 260 5.76 -6.07 -35.41
N GLU A 261 6.56 -6.13 -36.49
CA GLU A 261 7.88 -5.47 -36.53
C GLU A 261 7.79 -3.95 -36.38
N GLN A 262 6.75 -3.32 -36.93
CA GLN A 262 6.54 -1.88 -36.83
C GLN A 262 6.11 -1.51 -35.41
N VAL A 263 5.27 -2.34 -34.77
CA VAL A 263 4.94 -2.22 -33.34
C VAL A 263 6.22 -2.24 -32.49
N TRP A 264 7.14 -3.18 -32.73
CA TRP A 264 8.44 -3.23 -32.04
C TRP A 264 9.29 -1.97 -32.30
N ARG A 265 9.43 -1.56 -33.57
CA ARG A 265 10.18 -0.35 -33.95
C ARG A 265 9.60 0.91 -33.31
N ARG A 266 8.27 1.03 -33.22
CA ARG A 266 7.58 2.15 -32.58
C ARG A 266 7.85 2.20 -31.08
N HIS A 267 7.72 1.08 -30.36
CA HIS A 267 8.07 1.01 -28.94
C HIS A 267 9.55 1.39 -28.70
N ALA A 268 10.48 0.78 -29.45
CA ALA A 268 11.91 1.08 -29.36
C ALA A 268 12.23 2.56 -29.70
N HIS A 269 11.55 3.15 -30.68
CA HIS A 269 11.70 4.55 -31.05
C HIS A 269 11.21 5.49 -29.95
N THR A 270 9.98 5.31 -29.44
CA THR A 270 9.43 6.11 -28.34
C THR A 270 10.27 6.00 -27.07
N ALA A 271 10.72 4.80 -26.72
CA ALA A 271 11.62 4.59 -25.58
C ALA A 271 12.98 5.30 -25.76
N ARG A 272 13.57 5.26 -26.95
CA ARG A 272 14.82 5.98 -27.25
C ARG A 272 14.63 7.49 -27.14
N ARG A 273 13.56 8.04 -27.71
CA ARG A 273 13.22 9.47 -27.63
C ARG A 273 12.98 9.93 -26.18
N CYS A 274 12.30 9.12 -25.38
CA CYS A 274 12.18 9.38 -23.94
C CYS A 274 13.56 9.41 -23.24
N ARG A 275 14.44 8.43 -23.50
CA ARG A 275 15.81 8.42 -22.93
C ARG A 275 16.63 9.63 -23.34
N GLU A 276 16.55 10.04 -24.61
CA GLU A 276 17.18 11.25 -25.14
C GLU A 276 16.67 12.50 -24.39
N ALA A 277 15.36 12.64 -24.21
CA ALA A 277 14.75 13.75 -23.47
C ALA A 277 15.09 13.74 -21.97
N VAL A 278 15.07 12.58 -21.30
CA VAL A 278 15.49 12.43 -19.89
C VAL A 278 16.94 12.90 -19.70
N ARG A 279 17.85 12.49 -20.58
CA ARG A 279 19.26 12.93 -20.54
C ARG A 279 19.42 14.41 -20.84
N ALA A 280 18.62 14.97 -21.73
CA ALA A 280 18.60 16.41 -22.02
C ALA A 280 18.15 17.26 -20.79
N GLN A 281 17.40 16.68 -19.86
CA GLN A 281 17.06 17.31 -18.58
C GLN A 281 18.17 17.19 -17.50
N GLY A 282 19.29 16.53 -17.80
CA GLY A 282 20.36 16.25 -16.85
C GLY A 282 20.09 15.06 -15.91
N LEU A 283 19.12 14.21 -16.24
CA LEU A 283 18.72 13.07 -15.41
C LEU A 283 19.33 11.74 -15.89
N THR A 284 19.49 10.81 -14.96
CA THR A 284 20.16 9.53 -15.20
C THR A 284 19.17 8.46 -15.62
N VAL A 285 19.31 7.94 -16.84
CA VAL A 285 18.70 6.65 -17.23
C VAL A 285 19.50 5.53 -16.57
N VAL A 286 18.83 4.59 -15.90
CA VAL A 286 19.52 3.65 -14.99
C VAL A 286 20.26 2.50 -15.70
N PRO A 287 19.68 1.79 -16.69
CA PRO A 287 20.41 0.75 -17.41
C PRO A 287 21.46 1.34 -18.37
N PRO A 288 22.50 0.57 -18.73
CA PRO A 288 23.33 0.89 -19.89
C PRO A 288 22.49 0.81 -21.18
N GLU A 289 22.89 1.52 -22.25
CA GLU A 289 22.03 1.76 -23.41
C GLU A 289 21.66 0.47 -24.16
N GLU A 290 22.60 -0.46 -24.27
CA GLU A 290 22.46 -1.79 -24.85
C GLU A 290 21.46 -2.71 -24.12
N HIS A 291 21.12 -2.37 -22.87
CA HIS A 291 20.15 -3.09 -22.04
C HIS A 291 18.97 -2.21 -21.61
N CYS A 292 18.76 -1.06 -22.24
CA CYS A 292 17.59 -0.23 -21.99
C CYS A 292 16.31 -0.83 -22.61
N SER A 293 15.29 -1.02 -21.78
CA SER A 293 13.99 -1.55 -22.19
C SER A 293 13.32 -0.70 -23.29
N PRO A 294 12.65 -1.35 -24.29
CA PRO A 294 11.80 -0.67 -25.26
C PRO A 294 10.41 -0.32 -24.70
N THR A 295 10.06 -0.74 -23.48
CA THR A 295 8.71 -0.55 -22.90
C THR A 295 8.68 0.30 -21.64
N VAL A 296 9.84 0.58 -21.03
CA VAL A 296 9.93 1.44 -19.85
C VAL A 296 11.29 2.14 -19.78
N THR A 297 11.32 3.39 -19.32
CA THR A 297 12.55 4.08 -18.94
C THR A 297 12.58 4.28 -17.43
N ALA A 298 13.57 3.69 -16.77
CA ALA A 298 13.88 3.94 -15.38
C ALA A 298 14.78 5.19 -15.27
N VAL A 299 14.27 6.21 -14.59
CA VAL A 299 14.90 7.53 -14.42
C VAL A 299 15.27 7.69 -12.95
N ARG A 300 16.56 7.75 -12.66
CA ARG A 300 17.10 8.02 -11.32
C ARG A 300 17.19 9.53 -11.11
N LEU A 301 16.62 9.99 -10.01
CA LEU A 301 16.66 11.39 -9.60
C LEU A 301 17.97 11.70 -8.86
N PRO A 302 18.44 12.96 -8.88
CA PRO A 302 19.68 13.35 -8.22
C PRO A 302 19.57 13.40 -6.68
N SER A 303 18.35 13.45 -6.15
CA SER A 303 18.03 13.42 -4.71
C SER A 303 16.87 12.43 -4.47
N PRO A 304 16.84 11.69 -3.36
CA PRO A 304 15.81 10.68 -3.09
C PRO A 304 14.46 11.32 -2.71
N ASP A 305 13.65 11.67 -3.70
CA ASP A 305 12.25 12.07 -3.51
C ASP A 305 11.33 11.75 -4.72
N ALA A 306 11.50 10.55 -5.30
CA ALA A 306 10.76 10.13 -6.48
C ALA A 306 9.25 10.02 -6.26
N GLU A 307 8.78 9.82 -5.03
CA GLU A 307 7.34 9.75 -4.76
C GLU A 307 6.71 11.15 -4.73
N ARG A 308 7.35 12.18 -4.15
CA ARG A 308 6.87 13.57 -4.33
C ARG A 308 6.94 14.01 -5.78
N VAL A 309 8.04 13.74 -6.49
CA VAL A 309 8.16 14.15 -7.90
C VAL A 309 7.08 13.48 -8.76
N ARG A 310 6.73 12.20 -8.51
CA ARG A 310 5.56 11.55 -9.12
C ARG A 310 4.25 12.31 -8.85
N ASP A 311 4.03 12.73 -7.62
CA ASP A 311 2.76 13.35 -7.21
C ASP A 311 2.67 14.82 -7.67
N GLU A 312 3.79 15.54 -7.75
CA GLU A 312 3.89 16.84 -8.42
C GLU A 312 3.59 16.73 -9.92
N LEU A 313 4.10 15.70 -10.60
CA LEU A 313 3.79 15.44 -12.01
C LEU A 313 2.29 15.18 -12.23
N ALA A 314 1.68 14.36 -11.36
CA ALA A 314 0.26 14.03 -11.43
C ALA A 314 -0.64 15.25 -11.17
N THR A 315 -0.26 16.13 -10.22
CA THR A 315 -1.09 17.26 -9.78
C THR A 315 -0.88 18.55 -10.57
N ARG A 316 0.37 18.87 -10.95
CA ARG A 316 0.72 20.13 -11.65
C ARG A 316 0.80 19.99 -13.16
N HIS A 317 1.06 18.78 -13.67
CA HIS A 317 1.32 18.54 -15.10
C HIS A 317 0.35 17.53 -15.74
N ASP A 318 -0.53 16.89 -14.96
CA ASP A 318 -1.36 15.74 -15.36
C ASP A 318 -0.54 14.62 -16.06
N VAL A 319 0.71 14.45 -15.60
CA VAL A 319 1.66 13.43 -16.06
C VAL A 319 1.73 12.32 -15.02
N TRP A 320 1.40 11.09 -15.42
CA TRP A 320 1.27 9.98 -14.48
C TRP A 320 2.32 8.91 -14.74
N VAL A 321 3.31 8.82 -13.86
CA VAL A 321 4.40 7.83 -13.92
C VAL A 321 4.34 6.86 -12.75
N SER A 322 5.07 5.74 -12.84
CA SER A 322 5.21 4.84 -11.68
C SER A 322 6.45 5.18 -10.85
N SER A 323 6.38 5.11 -9.52
CA SER A 323 7.59 5.05 -8.68
C SER A 323 8.30 3.70 -8.81
N GLY A 324 9.52 3.63 -8.29
CA GLY A 324 10.36 2.42 -8.20
C GLY A 324 9.73 1.30 -7.38
N ARG A 325 10.45 0.19 -7.24
CA ARG A 325 10.06 -0.96 -6.40
C ARG A 325 11.19 -1.27 -5.41
N GLY A 326 10.90 -2.07 -4.38
CA GLY A 326 11.88 -2.42 -3.35
C GLY A 326 12.56 -1.17 -2.75
N GLY A 327 13.89 -1.19 -2.69
CA GLY A 327 14.70 -0.05 -2.22
C GLY A 327 14.71 1.18 -3.14
N TRP A 328 14.26 1.08 -4.40
CA TRP A 328 14.30 2.21 -5.35
C TRP A 328 13.05 3.10 -5.35
N LYS A 329 12.09 2.88 -4.44
CA LYS A 329 10.82 3.65 -4.38
C LYS A 329 11.03 5.17 -4.37
N SER A 330 11.95 5.65 -3.54
CA SER A 330 12.30 7.07 -3.37
C SER A 330 13.33 7.59 -4.36
N GLU A 331 14.00 6.72 -5.13
CA GLU A 331 15.14 7.09 -5.97
C GLU A 331 14.83 7.15 -7.46
N VAL A 332 13.87 6.34 -7.92
CA VAL A 332 13.64 6.05 -9.34
C VAL A 332 12.18 6.24 -9.73
N LEU A 333 11.97 7.00 -10.81
CA LEU A 333 10.73 7.04 -11.56
C LEU A 333 10.79 6.09 -12.76
N ARG A 334 9.64 5.58 -13.18
CA ARG A 334 9.53 4.60 -14.26
C ARG A 334 8.44 5.05 -15.23
N VAL A 335 8.88 5.52 -16.40
CA VAL A 335 8.03 6.03 -17.49
C VAL A 335 7.70 4.89 -18.44
N GLY A 336 6.43 4.57 -18.60
CA GLY A 336 5.94 3.46 -19.44
C GLY A 336 5.62 3.89 -20.88
N HIS A 337 6.11 3.11 -21.84
CA HIS A 337 6.01 3.35 -23.29
C HIS A 337 5.21 2.25 -24.01
N MET A 338 4.28 1.61 -23.30
CA MET A 338 3.53 0.43 -23.75
C MET A 338 2.22 0.82 -24.43
N GLY A 339 1.94 0.24 -25.60
CA GLY A 339 0.78 0.60 -26.43
C GLY A 339 1.11 1.69 -27.44
N PRO A 340 0.11 2.34 -28.07
CA PRO A 340 0.31 3.37 -29.10
C PRO A 340 0.70 4.74 -28.52
N VAL A 341 1.80 4.79 -27.74
CA VAL A 341 2.26 6.01 -27.04
C VAL A 341 2.91 7.01 -28.03
N PRO A 342 2.39 8.25 -28.14
CA PRO A 342 3.02 9.30 -28.95
C PRO A 342 4.38 9.72 -28.41
N VAL A 343 5.35 9.93 -29.31
CA VAL A 343 6.71 10.39 -28.97
C VAL A 343 6.68 11.69 -28.17
N ALA A 344 5.88 12.66 -28.60
CA ALA A 344 5.76 13.97 -27.94
C ALA A 344 5.25 13.88 -26.49
N GLU A 345 4.40 12.91 -26.16
CA GLU A 345 3.93 12.70 -24.78
C GLU A 345 5.01 12.10 -23.88
N ALA A 346 5.83 11.20 -24.42
CA ALA A 346 6.96 10.61 -23.70
C ALA A 346 8.10 11.62 -23.49
N GLU A 347 8.30 12.54 -24.44
CA GLU A 347 9.21 13.69 -24.33
C GLU A 347 8.70 14.71 -23.31
N ALA A 348 7.45 15.15 -23.42
CA ALA A 348 6.84 16.07 -22.46
C ALA A 348 6.81 15.49 -21.03
N CYS A 349 6.62 14.17 -20.87
CA CYS A 349 6.75 13.50 -19.59
C CYS A 349 8.18 13.61 -19.03
N ALA A 350 9.20 13.43 -19.87
CA ALA A 350 10.61 13.55 -19.46
C ALA A 350 10.98 15.00 -19.09
N GLU A 351 10.50 15.97 -19.87
CA GLU A 351 10.68 17.41 -19.60
C GLU A 351 10.04 17.81 -18.27
N ALA A 352 8.82 17.34 -17.99
CA ALA A 352 8.13 17.58 -16.73
C ALA A 352 8.88 16.96 -15.54
N ILE A 353 9.40 15.72 -15.67
CA ILE A 353 10.24 15.10 -14.63
C ILE A 353 11.48 15.98 -14.38
N GLY A 354 12.11 16.50 -15.43
CA GLY A 354 13.24 17.44 -15.34
C GLY A 354 12.91 18.72 -14.59
N ALA A 355 11.74 19.31 -14.84
CA ALA A 355 11.28 20.51 -14.13
C ALA A 355 11.09 20.26 -12.63
N CYS A 356 10.26 19.26 -12.28
CA CYS A 356 10.02 18.90 -10.87
C CYS A 356 11.30 18.49 -10.13
N ALA A 357 12.19 17.72 -10.78
CA ALA A 357 13.46 17.32 -10.17
C ALA A 357 14.41 18.50 -9.86
N ARG A 358 14.43 19.55 -10.71
CA ARG A 358 15.20 20.78 -10.44
C ARG A 358 14.60 21.60 -9.31
N GLU A 359 13.27 21.75 -9.28
CA GLU A 359 12.59 22.42 -8.16
C GLU A 359 12.83 21.69 -6.83
N ALA A 360 12.78 20.35 -6.84
CA ALA A 360 13.12 19.52 -5.67
C ALA A 360 14.58 19.65 -5.22
N GLY A 361 15.53 19.73 -6.15
CA GLY A 361 16.96 19.90 -5.83
C GLY A 361 17.29 21.27 -5.25
N ALA A 362 16.77 22.35 -5.85
CA ALA A 362 17.00 23.71 -5.37
C ALA A 362 16.44 23.95 -3.94
N ALA A 363 15.33 23.29 -3.59
CA ALA A 363 14.78 23.33 -2.24
C ALA A 363 15.70 22.68 -1.19
N ALA A 364 16.46 21.65 -1.56
CA ALA A 364 17.35 20.93 -0.65
C ALA A 364 18.62 21.74 -0.30
N GLU A 365 19.22 22.45 -1.26
CA GLU A 365 20.40 23.28 -1.02
C GLU A 365 20.10 24.47 -0.09
N VAL A 366 18.91 25.07 -0.22
CA VAL A 366 18.47 26.18 0.65
C VAL A 366 18.23 25.72 2.09
N GLY A 367 17.74 24.48 2.29
CA GLY A 367 17.54 23.91 3.63
C GLY A 367 18.84 23.75 4.42
N ALA A 368 19.90 23.24 3.77
CA ALA A 368 21.19 23.01 4.41
C ALA A 368 21.90 24.28 4.93
N ALA A 369 21.58 25.45 4.36
CA ALA A 369 22.13 26.73 4.81
C ALA A 369 21.45 27.30 6.07
N ALA A 370 20.24 26.82 6.42
CA ALA A 370 19.43 27.41 7.49
C ALA A 370 19.70 26.84 8.90
N GLU A 371 20.29 25.64 9.01
CA GLU A 371 20.46 24.93 10.29
C GLU A 371 21.49 25.57 11.26
N ALA A 372 22.22 26.61 10.84
CA ALA A 372 23.31 27.19 11.62
C ALA A 372 22.91 28.28 12.66
N GLY A 373 21.62 28.63 12.78
CA GLY A 373 21.19 29.89 13.41
C GLY A 373 20.22 29.82 14.60
N THR A 374 20.76 29.79 15.82
CA THR A 374 20.21 30.38 17.08
C THR A 374 18.93 29.83 17.74
N ALA A 375 18.83 30.03 19.07
CA ALA A 375 17.67 29.70 19.94
C ALA A 375 17.62 30.60 21.19
N ALA A 376 16.42 31.01 21.68
CA ALA A 376 16.17 31.48 23.06
C ALA A 376 14.66 31.71 23.42
N GLU A 377 14.18 31.02 24.48
CA GLU A 377 13.23 31.32 25.60
C GLU A 377 12.21 32.52 25.60
N VAL A 378 11.09 32.59 26.37
CA VAL A 378 10.05 31.66 26.96
C VAL A 378 9.08 32.46 27.92
N GLY A 379 7.78 32.10 28.04
CA GLY A 379 6.88 32.40 29.21
C GLY A 379 5.41 32.75 28.88
N THR A 380 4.33 31.98 29.19
CA THR A 380 3.60 31.64 30.47
C THR A 380 2.73 32.76 31.11
N ALA A 381 1.47 32.58 31.59
CA ALA A 381 0.44 31.51 31.52
C ALA A 381 -0.94 31.93 32.17
N THR A 382 -2.02 31.13 31.98
CA THR A 382 -3.21 30.82 32.87
C THR A 382 -4.22 31.92 33.35
N GLU A 383 -5.57 31.74 33.43
CA GLU A 383 -6.45 30.81 34.24
C GLU A 383 -7.96 31.31 34.25
N PRO A 384 -9.02 30.57 34.72
CA PRO A 384 -10.29 30.33 33.98
C PRO A 384 -11.62 30.80 34.65
N SER A 385 -12.80 30.83 33.99
CA SER A 385 -13.78 29.70 33.82
C SER A 385 -15.22 30.28 33.63
N ALA A 386 -16.32 29.62 33.19
CA ALA A 386 -16.62 28.39 32.41
C ALA A 386 -18.17 28.27 32.08
N GLY A 387 -18.57 27.48 31.07
CA GLY A 387 -19.98 27.09 30.74
C GLY A 387 -20.83 28.09 29.90
N ARG A 388 -21.97 27.74 29.26
CA ARG A 388 -22.68 26.45 29.03
C ARG A 388 -23.72 26.59 27.85
N ALA A 389 -24.06 25.48 27.16
CA ALA A 389 -25.25 25.24 26.27
C ALA A 389 -25.45 26.17 25.01
N PRO A 390 -26.53 26.00 24.18
CA PRO A 390 -26.41 25.83 22.72
C PRO A 390 -26.54 27.13 21.90
N PHE A 391 -26.09 27.08 20.63
CA PHE A 391 -25.87 28.24 19.76
C PHE A 391 -27.10 29.11 19.48
N GLU A 392 -27.29 30.13 20.31
CA GLU A 392 -27.77 31.44 19.87
C GLU A 392 -26.56 32.28 19.44
N ALA A 393 -26.67 32.95 18.28
CA ALA A 393 -25.63 33.84 17.78
C ALA A 393 -25.81 35.23 18.39
N ASP A 394 -24.91 35.65 19.29
CA ASP A 394 -24.84 37.05 19.71
C ASP A 394 -23.43 37.50 20.16
N ALA A 395 -23.21 38.81 20.06
CA ALA A 395 -22.11 39.64 20.56
C ALA A 395 -20.65 39.27 20.17
N ALA A 396 -20.03 40.14 19.36
CA ALA A 396 -18.61 40.13 19.04
C ALA A 396 -17.72 40.61 20.22
N GLY A 397 -17.55 39.78 21.25
CA GLY A 397 -16.56 40.01 22.33
C GLY A 397 -15.18 39.46 22.00
N GLU A 398 -14.09 40.10 22.43
CA GLU A 398 -12.70 39.71 22.15
C GLU A 398 -12.38 38.27 22.62
N LEU A 399 -11.56 37.53 21.85
CA LEU A 399 -11.09 36.19 22.22
C LEU A 399 -9.66 36.27 22.78
N SER A 400 -9.38 35.46 23.80
CA SER A 400 -8.05 35.31 24.39
C SER A 400 -7.48 33.92 24.11
N VAL A 401 -6.16 33.85 23.92
CA VAL A 401 -5.41 32.61 23.74
C VAL A 401 -4.54 32.37 24.97
N ARG A 402 -4.45 31.12 25.42
CA ARG A 402 -3.53 30.69 26.49
C ARG A 402 -2.70 29.51 26.01
N SER A 403 -1.47 29.43 26.51
CA SER A 403 -0.52 28.35 26.20
C SER A 403 0.04 27.80 27.51
N LEU A 404 -0.34 26.58 27.85
CA LEU A 404 -0.04 25.90 29.10
C LEU A 404 1.22 25.04 28.96
N ALA A 405 1.96 24.83 30.04
CA ALA A 405 3.24 24.12 30.00
C ALA A 405 3.07 22.60 30.14
N SER A 406 2.10 22.17 30.95
CA SER A 406 1.84 20.78 31.26
C SER A 406 0.36 20.44 31.17
N ALA A 407 0.05 19.17 30.88
CA ALA A 407 -1.30 18.65 31.02
C ALA A 407 -1.82 18.69 32.47
N GLN A 408 -0.93 18.85 33.46
CA GLN A 408 -1.31 19.08 34.86
C GLN A 408 -1.98 20.45 35.08
N ASP A 409 -1.63 21.45 34.27
CA ASP A 409 -2.15 22.83 34.38
C ASP A 409 -3.62 22.94 33.92
N LEU A 410 -4.10 21.98 33.12
CA LEU A 410 -5.41 22.01 32.47
C LEU A 410 -6.56 22.11 33.48
N GLY A 411 -7.44 23.10 33.29
CA GLY A 411 -8.70 23.22 34.04
C GLY A 411 -9.72 22.10 33.75
N PRO A 412 -10.64 21.80 34.68
CA PRO A 412 -11.67 20.76 34.48
C PRO A 412 -12.67 21.08 33.35
N ASP A 413 -12.74 22.33 32.90
CA ASP A 413 -13.53 22.75 31.75
C ASP A 413 -12.95 22.28 30.40
N TRP A 414 -11.70 21.83 30.36
CA TRP A 414 -11.14 21.10 29.22
C TRP A 414 -11.86 19.76 28.99
N ASP A 415 -12.00 18.92 30.02
CA ASP A 415 -12.74 17.66 29.90
C ASP A 415 -14.23 17.90 29.60
N ALA A 416 -14.79 19.02 30.07
CA ALA A 416 -16.14 19.45 29.69
C ALA A 416 -16.24 19.85 28.20
N LEU A 417 -15.22 20.47 27.62
CA LEU A 417 -15.16 20.73 26.17
C LEU A 417 -15.04 19.42 25.38
N VAL A 418 -14.21 18.48 25.83
CA VAL A 418 -14.06 17.15 25.21
C VAL A 418 -15.39 16.40 25.20
N ALA A 419 -16.11 16.39 26.33
CA ALA A 419 -17.43 15.77 26.44
C ALA A 419 -18.50 16.48 25.58
N ASP A 420 -18.57 17.82 25.62
CA ASP A 420 -19.52 18.62 24.83
C ASP A 420 -19.37 18.42 23.32
N LEU A 421 -18.14 18.16 22.85
CA LEU A 421 -17.81 17.92 21.43
C LEU A 421 -17.76 16.44 21.04
N ASP A 422 -18.19 15.54 21.94
CA ASP A 422 -18.15 14.09 21.78
C ASP A 422 -16.78 13.59 21.27
N ALA A 423 -15.70 14.18 21.78
CA ALA A 423 -14.33 13.88 21.37
C ALA A 423 -13.78 12.67 22.13
N PRO A 424 -12.98 11.81 21.47
CA PRO A 424 -12.50 10.57 22.06
C PRO A 424 -11.44 10.79 23.14
N ILE A 425 -11.23 9.76 23.96
CA ILE A 425 -10.36 9.76 25.15
C ILE A 425 -8.97 10.40 24.95
N PHE A 426 -8.41 10.33 23.73
CA PHE A 426 -7.13 10.93 23.34
C PHE A 426 -7.00 12.44 23.60
N HIS A 427 -8.13 13.12 23.82
CA HIS A 427 -8.19 14.55 24.15
C HIS A 427 -8.39 14.85 25.64
N THR A 428 -8.72 13.85 26.48
CA THR A 428 -8.98 14.05 27.92
C THR A 428 -7.72 14.40 28.70
N ARG A 429 -7.86 15.16 29.79
CA ARG A 429 -6.75 15.52 30.71
C ARG A 429 -6.02 14.29 31.23
N ALA A 430 -6.74 13.22 31.53
CA ALA A 430 -6.16 11.95 31.98
C ALA A 430 -5.22 11.34 30.93
N PHE A 431 -5.67 11.27 29.67
CA PHE A 431 -4.83 10.79 28.57
C PHE A 431 -3.64 11.71 28.30
N LEU A 432 -3.86 13.02 28.21
CA LEU A 432 -2.81 13.99 27.91
C LEU A 432 -1.71 14.00 28.98
N ARG A 433 -2.09 13.88 30.27
CA ARG A 433 -1.14 13.80 31.39
C ARG A 433 -0.36 12.49 31.39
N ALA A 434 -1.04 11.36 31.28
CA ALA A 434 -0.36 10.05 31.17
C ALA A 434 0.60 10.01 29.98
N TYR A 435 0.21 10.61 28.85
CA TYR A 435 1.04 10.66 27.64
C TYR A 435 2.21 11.63 27.74
N GLU A 436 2.09 12.72 28.49
CA GLU A 436 3.19 13.65 28.77
C GLU A 436 4.25 13.03 29.67
N HIS A 437 3.85 12.31 30.73
CA HIS A 437 4.76 11.61 31.64
C HIS A 437 5.37 10.35 31.01
N HIS A 438 4.55 9.58 30.30
CA HIS A 438 4.88 8.26 29.76
C HIS A 438 4.61 8.20 28.24
N PRO A 439 5.37 8.96 27.43
CA PRO A 439 5.12 9.08 26.00
C PRO A 439 5.47 7.79 25.25
N ILE A 440 4.45 7.13 24.69
CA ILE A 440 4.58 5.86 23.93
C ILE A 440 5.44 6.04 22.66
N GLN A 441 5.40 7.22 22.07
CA GLN A 441 6.33 7.67 21.03
C GLN A 441 7.01 8.97 21.49
N ARG A 442 8.23 9.22 21.02
CA ARG A 442 9.00 10.39 21.42
C ARG A 442 8.34 11.71 20.96
N ILE A 443 7.71 12.41 21.89
CA ILE A 443 7.29 13.80 21.75
C ILE A 443 8.32 14.77 22.32
N ARG A 444 8.27 16.03 21.88
CA ARG A 444 9.03 17.15 22.45
C ARG A 444 8.18 18.41 22.52
N ARG A 445 8.57 19.33 23.43
CA ARG A 445 8.01 20.68 23.58
C ARG A 445 6.47 20.73 23.71
N PRO A 446 5.84 19.85 24.53
CA PRO A 446 4.39 19.86 24.71
C PRO A 446 3.90 21.25 25.12
N ARG A 447 2.78 21.68 24.53
CA ARG A 447 1.98 22.84 24.95
C ARG A 447 0.51 22.55 24.73
N TYR A 448 -0.32 23.09 25.59
CA TYR A 448 -1.78 23.00 25.45
C TYR A 448 -2.31 24.39 25.18
N LEU A 449 -2.86 24.56 23.98
CA LEU A 449 -3.45 25.80 23.52
C LEU A 449 -4.92 25.82 23.93
N GLU A 450 -5.36 26.95 24.46
CA GLU A 450 -6.76 27.23 24.80
C GLU A 450 -7.20 28.53 24.14
N VAL A 451 -8.44 28.56 23.64
CA VAL A 451 -9.13 29.76 23.19
C VAL A 451 -10.33 29.98 24.10
N ARG A 452 -10.41 31.18 24.70
CA ARG A 452 -11.47 31.55 25.63
C ARG A 452 -12.12 32.87 25.22
N ASP A 453 -13.42 32.99 25.48
CA ASP A 453 -14.13 34.27 25.32
C ASP A 453 -13.74 35.28 26.42
N GLY A 454 -14.23 36.52 26.30
CA GLY A 454 -14.06 37.56 27.32
C GLY A 454 -14.71 37.26 28.68
N GLY A 455 -15.53 36.21 28.78
CA GLY A 455 -16.04 35.67 30.04
C GLY A 455 -15.14 34.56 30.64
N GLY A 456 -14.08 34.16 29.93
CA GLY A 456 -13.14 33.11 30.35
C GLY A 456 -13.62 31.68 30.04
N ARG A 457 -14.73 31.48 29.33
CA ARG A 457 -15.24 30.14 28.95
C ARG A 457 -14.37 29.54 27.83
N LEU A 458 -13.98 28.28 27.99
CA LEU A 458 -13.23 27.54 26.97
C LEU A 458 -14.09 27.23 25.73
N LEU A 459 -13.66 27.75 24.58
CA LEU A 459 -14.32 27.61 23.27
C LEU A 459 -13.58 26.70 22.30
N ALA A 460 -12.24 26.70 22.32
CA ALA A 460 -11.43 25.78 21.53
C ALA A 460 -10.14 25.40 22.24
N ALA A 461 -9.55 24.27 21.85
CA ALA A 461 -8.38 23.69 22.49
C ALA A 461 -7.55 22.80 21.54
N ALA A 462 -6.24 22.74 21.73
CA ALA A 462 -5.40 21.71 21.10
C ALA A 462 -4.15 21.40 21.94
N PRO A 463 -3.82 20.12 22.17
CA PRO A 463 -2.47 19.74 22.56
C PRO A 463 -1.54 19.83 21.35
N THR A 464 -0.32 20.32 21.53
CA THR A 464 0.67 20.49 20.44
C THR A 464 1.98 19.82 20.82
N TYR A 465 2.53 19.02 19.89
CA TYR A 465 3.75 18.25 20.13
C TYR A 465 4.66 18.30 18.91
N LEU A 466 5.96 18.53 19.10
CA LEU A 466 6.95 18.15 18.10
C LEU A 466 7.09 16.62 18.14
N GLN A 467 6.53 15.96 17.13
CA GLN A 467 6.49 14.51 17.01
C GLN A 467 6.88 14.09 15.58
N GLY A 468 7.46 12.88 15.45
CA GLY A 468 7.80 12.32 14.15
C GLY A 468 6.61 11.61 13.49
N ASP A 469 6.88 10.94 12.37
CA ASP A 469 5.90 10.15 11.61
C ASP A 469 6.25 8.65 11.68
N PRO A 470 5.89 7.95 12.77
CA PRO A 470 6.29 6.55 12.97
C PRO A 470 5.54 5.56 12.06
N LEU A 471 4.61 6.02 11.21
CA LEU A 471 3.94 5.21 10.21
C LEU A 471 4.33 5.57 8.76
N GLY A 472 5.11 6.65 8.56
CA GLY A 472 5.54 7.12 7.24
C GLY A 472 4.41 7.64 6.35
N LEU A 473 3.34 8.20 6.93
CA LEU A 473 2.15 8.67 6.18
C LEU A 473 2.17 10.17 5.82
N LEU A 474 2.95 10.99 6.55
CA LEU A 474 3.23 12.40 6.20
C LEU A 474 4.53 12.55 5.40
N GLY A 475 5.33 11.48 5.35
CA GLY A 475 6.62 11.47 4.66
C GLY A 475 7.67 12.33 5.35
N LEU A 476 7.69 12.34 6.70
CA LEU A 476 8.81 12.93 7.45
C LEU A 476 10.02 12.00 7.40
N ALA A 477 11.22 12.56 7.25
CA ALA A 477 12.48 11.79 7.28
C ALA A 477 12.78 11.21 8.68
N GLU A 478 13.68 10.22 8.76
CA GLU A 478 14.08 9.65 10.06
C GLU A 478 14.75 10.73 10.94
N GLY A 479 14.09 11.11 12.03
CA GLY A 479 14.54 12.16 12.95
C GLY A 479 13.90 13.53 12.71
N GLU A 480 13.22 13.75 11.57
CA GLU A 480 12.41 14.94 11.33
C GLU A 480 11.19 14.95 12.27
N GLN A 481 10.77 16.15 12.70
CA GLN A 481 9.62 16.34 13.56
C GLN A 481 8.74 17.46 13.02
N ALA A 482 7.43 17.25 13.03
CA ALA A 482 6.43 18.27 12.74
C ALA A 482 5.69 18.66 14.03
N LEU A 483 5.18 19.89 14.12
CA LEU A 483 4.30 20.30 15.22
C LEU A 483 2.89 19.81 14.92
N LEU A 484 2.50 18.68 15.50
CA LEU A 484 1.24 17.99 15.15
C LEU A 484 0.30 17.89 16.35
N ALA A 485 -1.00 17.88 16.04
CA ALA A 485 -2.08 17.68 17.01
C ALA A 485 -3.19 16.74 16.49
N PRO A 486 -3.74 15.85 17.34
CA PRO A 486 -3.26 15.44 18.64
C PRO A 486 -2.06 14.49 18.46
N VAL A 487 -1.97 13.44 19.27
CA VAL A 487 -0.93 12.42 19.15
C VAL A 487 -1.18 11.50 17.94
N TRP A 488 -0.13 11.04 17.28
CA TRP A 488 -0.22 10.09 16.15
C TRP A 488 -0.98 8.79 16.47
N HIS A 489 -1.01 8.45 17.76
CA HIS A 489 -1.68 7.27 18.30
C HIS A 489 -3.20 7.43 18.48
N ALA A 490 -3.77 8.62 18.28
CA ALA A 490 -5.21 8.79 18.18
C ALA A 490 -5.66 8.28 16.79
N PRO A 491 -6.40 7.16 16.67
CA PRO A 491 -6.91 6.70 15.39
C PRO A 491 -8.02 7.61 14.87
N ASP A 492 -8.78 8.24 15.78
CA ASP A 492 -9.80 9.26 15.48
C ASP A 492 -9.46 10.50 16.30
N ALA A 493 -9.23 11.63 15.62
CA ALA A 493 -8.97 12.91 16.24
C ALA A 493 -10.09 13.89 15.93
N HIS A 494 -10.51 14.64 16.94
CA HIS A 494 -11.45 15.74 16.79
C HIS A 494 -10.69 17.07 16.88
N LEU A 495 -11.13 18.05 16.08
CA LEU A 495 -10.77 19.45 16.31
C LEU A 495 -11.65 19.95 17.46
N LEU A 496 -11.06 20.25 18.61
CA LEU A 496 -11.81 20.75 19.76
C LEU A 496 -12.08 22.24 19.56
N ALA A 497 -13.10 22.59 18.77
CA ALA A 497 -13.58 23.95 18.61
C ALA A 497 -15.11 23.97 18.57
N ARG A 498 -15.71 24.88 19.34
CA ARG A 498 -17.18 25.08 19.36
C ARG A 498 -17.68 25.74 18.07
N ASP A 499 -16.95 26.73 17.56
CA ASP A 499 -17.32 27.51 16.38
C ASP A 499 -16.09 27.87 15.52
N GLU A 500 -16.33 28.36 14.30
CA GLU A 500 -15.27 28.75 13.37
C GLU A 500 -14.37 29.88 13.90
N ARG A 501 -14.90 30.79 14.71
CA ARG A 501 -14.13 31.93 15.24
C ARG A 501 -13.14 31.48 16.30
N ALA A 502 -13.55 30.54 17.15
CA ALA A 502 -12.67 29.89 18.11
C ALA A 502 -11.64 28.98 17.40
N LEU A 503 -12.03 28.30 16.32
CA LEU A 503 -11.11 27.55 15.46
C LEU A 503 -10.09 28.46 14.79
N ASP A 504 -10.47 29.65 14.33
CA ASP A 504 -9.57 30.65 13.72
C ASP A 504 -8.53 31.16 14.72
N SER A 505 -8.95 31.46 15.95
CA SER A 505 -8.04 31.86 17.01
C SER A 505 -7.09 30.72 17.41
N LEU A 506 -7.58 29.47 17.44
CA LEU A 506 -6.78 28.29 17.75
C LEU A 506 -5.76 28.01 16.63
N HIS A 507 -6.18 28.16 15.37
CA HIS A 507 -5.35 28.04 14.19
C HIS A 507 -4.16 29.02 14.22
N ARG A 508 -4.41 30.31 14.46
CA ARG A 508 -3.33 31.31 14.57
C ARG A 508 -2.37 30.98 15.71
N ALA A 509 -2.89 30.66 16.90
CA ALA A 509 -2.07 30.25 18.04
C ALA A 509 -1.18 29.02 17.73
N PHE A 510 -1.67 28.11 16.88
CA PHE A 510 -0.92 26.96 16.41
C PHE A 510 0.19 27.36 15.40
N ALA A 511 -0.14 28.25 14.46
CA ALA A 511 0.81 28.79 13.48
C ALA A 511 1.93 29.59 14.16
N ASP A 512 1.58 30.44 15.14
CA ASP A 512 2.53 31.17 15.99
C ASP A 512 3.45 30.22 16.75
N ARG A 513 2.90 29.14 17.31
CA ARG A 513 3.67 28.10 18.00
C ARG A 513 4.59 27.32 17.05
N ALA A 514 4.17 27.09 15.81
CA ALA A 514 5.01 26.50 14.78
C ALA A 514 6.16 27.44 14.40
N ALA A 515 5.90 28.74 14.28
CA ALA A 515 6.91 29.76 14.02
C ALA A 515 7.92 29.88 15.18
N GLU A 516 7.46 29.96 16.44
CA GLU A 516 8.29 30.01 17.66
C GLU A 516 9.25 28.81 17.74
N LEU A 517 8.80 27.64 17.31
CA LEU A 517 9.58 26.40 17.33
C LEU A 517 10.43 26.16 16.07
N GLY A 518 10.33 27.02 15.04
CA GLY A 518 10.97 26.80 13.74
C GLY A 518 10.46 25.56 13.01
N ALA A 519 9.23 25.12 13.28
CA ALA A 519 8.66 23.90 12.70
C ALA A 519 8.34 24.08 11.21
N SER A 520 9.10 23.41 10.34
CA SER A 520 8.92 23.43 8.87
C SER A 520 7.55 22.91 8.43
N ARG A 521 7.00 21.96 9.19
CA ARG A 521 5.68 21.34 9.02
C ARG A 521 4.92 21.38 10.33
N TRP A 522 3.63 21.68 10.25
CA TRP A 522 2.72 21.70 11.38
C TRP A 522 1.30 21.43 10.91
N GLY A 523 0.41 20.96 11.80
CA GLY A 523 -0.97 20.70 11.42
C GLY A 523 -1.72 19.74 12.33
N PHE A 524 -2.88 19.32 11.85
CA PHE A 524 -3.77 18.39 12.54
C PHE A 524 -3.78 17.03 11.85
N VAL A 525 -3.87 15.94 12.61
CA VAL A 525 -3.65 14.58 12.11
C VAL A 525 -4.71 13.60 12.59
N ASN A 526 -5.00 12.57 11.78
CA ASN A 526 -6.03 11.56 12.06
C ASN A 526 -7.45 12.13 12.21
N LEU A 527 -7.73 13.25 11.55
CA LEU A 527 -9.08 13.81 11.50
C LEU A 527 -9.95 12.97 10.58
N SER A 528 -11.23 12.76 10.93
CA SER A 528 -12.20 12.18 9.99
C SER A 528 -12.38 13.08 8.78
N ALA A 529 -12.24 12.54 7.57
CA ALA A 529 -12.33 13.27 6.30
C ALA A 529 -13.67 13.99 6.08
N ASP A 530 -14.74 13.53 6.75
CA ASP A 530 -16.09 14.07 6.67
C ASP A 530 -16.43 15.07 7.79
N ALA A 531 -15.49 15.33 8.72
CA ALA A 531 -15.72 16.26 9.83
C ALA A 531 -15.96 17.70 9.30
N PRO A 532 -17.02 18.41 9.74
CA PRO A 532 -17.37 19.72 9.18
C PRO A 532 -16.24 20.76 9.19
N LEU A 533 -15.41 20.75 10.24
CA LEU A 533 -14.30 21.68 10.43
C LEU A 533 -13.09 21.38 9.53
N VAL A 534 -13.00 20.20 8.91
CA VAL A 534 -11.93 19.89 7.94
C VAL A 534 -12.03 20.81 6.71
N LYS A 535 -13.24 20.95 6.16
CA LYS A 535 -13.51 21.85 5.02
C LYS A 535 -13.25 23.32 5.34
N ALA A 536 -13.53 23.72 6.59
CA ALA A 536 -13.26 25.07 7.07
C ALA A 536 -11.75 25.39 7.05
N LEU A 537 -10.90 24.43 7.43
CA LEU A 537 -9.43 24.56 7.39
C LEU A 537 -8.85 24.45 5.98
N GLU A 538 -9.37 23.55 5.12
CA GLU A 538 -8.98 23.49 3.69
C GLU A 538 -9.16 24.85 3.00
N GLY A 539 -10.29 25.53 3.25
CA GLY A 539 -10.54 26.89 2.76
C GLY A 539 -9.61 27.98 3.31
N ARG A 540 -8.84 27.66 4.36
CA ARG A 540 -7.86 28.55 5.01
C ARG A 540 -6.40 28.22 4.62
N GLY A 541 -6.22 27.42 3.58
CA GLY A 541 -4.90 27.10 3.02
C GLY A 541 -4.20 25.90 3.66
N PHE A 542 -4.88 25.13 4.51
CA PHE A 542 -4.38 23.82 4.92
C PHE A 542 -4.39 22.86 3.74
N ARG A 543 -3.27 22.17 3.52
CA ARG A 543 -3.19 21.08 2.55
C ARG A 543 -3.67 19.79 3.20
N ARG A 544 -4.62 19.14 2.53
CA ARG A 544 -5.09 17.80 2.87
C ARG A 544 -4.10 16.75 2.39
N GLU A 545 -3.75 15.84 3.28
CA GLU A 545 -3.00 14.61 3.02
C GLU A 545 -3.89 13.44 3.46
N ASP A 546 -4.31 12.58 2.54
CA ASP A 546 -5.16 11.43 2.87
C ASP A 546 -4.34 10.35 3.62
N LEU A 547 -4.84 9.91 4.77
CA LEU A 547 -4.22 8.87 5.61
C LEU A 547 -4.96 7.53 5.44
N VAL A 548 -4.29 6.43 5.81
CA VAL A 548 -4.94 5.11 5.84
C VAL A 548 -6.15 5.09 6.80
N PRO A 549 -7.28 4.46 6.42
CA PRO A 549 -8.51 4.56 7.19
C PRO A 549 -8.42 3.87 8.55
N ARG A 550 -9.07 4.45 9.56
CA ARG A 550 -9.51 3.69 10.75
C ARG A 550 -10.75 2.89 10.40
N TRP A 551 -11.17 2.00 11.30
CA TRP A 551 -12.33 1.14 11.05
C TRP A 551 -13.22 1.08 12.28
N THR A 552 -14.53 1.01 12.07
CA THR A 552 -15.53 1.03 13.14
C THR A 552 -16.56 -0.09 12.99
N LEU A 553 -17.03 -0.65 14.11
CA LEU A 553 -18.22 -1.49 14.17
C LEU A 553 -19.29 -0.76 14.97
N SER A 554 -20.47 -0.53 14.38
CA SER A 554 -21.60 0.02 15.14
C SER A 554 -22.38 -1.09 15.83
N LYS A 555 -22.76 -0.87 17.10
CA LYS A 555 -23.73 -1.70 17.83
C LYS A 555 -25.11 -1.73 17.16
N ARG A 556 -25.41 -0.85 16.20
CA ARG A 556 -26.60 -0.97 15.33
C ARG A 556 -26.49 -2.10 14.29
N VAL A 557 -25.28 -2.42 13.85
CA VAL A 557 -24.97 -3.53 12.92
C VAL A 557 -24.73 -4.83 13.69
N ALA A 558 -24.16 -4.72 14.89
CA ALA A 558 -23.85 -5.83 15.79
C ALA A 558 -24.42 -5.56 17.20
N PRO A 559 -25.75 -5.59 17.40
CA PRO A 559 -26.36 -5.31 18.70
C PRO A 559 -26.10 -6.39 19.74
N ASP A 560 -25.97 -7.63 19.28
CA ASP A 560 -25.77 -8.83 20.08
C ASP A 560 -25.03 -9.90 19.24
N ALA A 561 -24.59 -10.97 19.91
CA ALA A 561 -23.85 -12.09 19.35
C ALA A 561 -24.57 -12.83 18.19
N GLU A 562 -25.89 -13.02 18.30
CA GLU A 562 -26.69 -13.75 17.32
C GLU A 562 -26.89 -12.91 16.06
N THR A 563 -27.35 -11.67 16.20
CA THR A 563 -27.56 -10.71 15.12
C THR A 563 -26.25 -10.42 14.37
N TYR A 564 -25.15 -10.25 15.09
CA TYR A 564 -23.83 -10.04 14.49
C TYR A 564 -23.38 -11.21 13.61
N LEU A 565 -23.44 -12.44 14.14
CA LEU A 565 -23.13 -13.64 13.35
C LEU A 565 -24.11 -13.80 12.19
N ALA A 566 -25.42 -13.57 12.40
CA ALA A 566 -26.45 -13.70 11.38
C ALA A 566 -26.21 -12.78 10.18
N SER A 567 -25.73 -11.55 10.43
CA SER A 567 -25.44 -10.51 9.44
C SER A 567 -24.22 -10.80 8.56
N MET A 568 -23.35 -11.75 8.95
CA MET A 568 -22.20 -12.15 8.16
C MET A 568 -22.58 -13.00 6.94
N ARG A 569 -21.78 -12.88 5.86
CA ARG A 569 -21.85 -13.78 4.69
C ARG A 569 -21.78 -15.25 5.16
N ARG A 570 -22.65 -16.12 4.62
CA ARG A 570 -22.80 -17.54 5.05
C ARG A 570 -21.47 -18.31 5.20
N SER A 571 -20.51 -18.09 4.31
CA SER A 571 -19.18 -18.70 4.36
C SER A 571 -18.36 -18.22 5.56
N VAL A 572 -18.33 -16.91 5.80
CA VAL A 572 -17.67 -16.26 6.95
C VAL A 572 -18.33 -16.69 8.26
N ARG A 573 -19.66 -16.65 8.35
CA ARG A 573 -20.42 -17.08 9.53
C ARG A 573 -20.11 -18.53 9.93
N ARG A 574 -20.10 -19.45 8.95
CA ARG A 574 -19.76 -20.86 9.15
C ARG A 574 -18.29 -21.03 9.58
N ASP A 575 -17.40 -20.19 9.07
CA ASP A 575 -16.00 -20.22 9.47
C ASP A 575 -15.83 -19.75 10.90
N TYR A 576 -16.31 -18.54 11.21
CA TYR A 576 -16.15 -17.92 12.52
C TYR A 576 -16.82 -18.75 13.62
N ALA A 577 -18.06 -19.22 13.43
CA ALA A 577 -18.71 -20.11 14.39
C ALA A 577 -17.95 -21.43 14.62
N ARG A 578 -17.12 -21.89 13.67
CA ARG A 578 -16.21 -23.04 13.85
C ARG A 578 -14.95 -22.65 14.63
N GLN A 579 -14.44 -21.43 14.46
CA GLN A 579 -13.35 -20.90 15.29
C GLN A 579 -13.83 -20.78 16.75
N LEU A 580 -15.01 -20.20 16.99
CA LEU A 580 -15.56 -19.97 18.33
C LEU A 580 -15.74 -21.27 19.12
N ARG A 581 -16.42 -22.28 18.56
CA ARG A 581 -16.55 -23.58 19.26
C ARG A 581 -15.20 -24.21 19.64
N ARG A 582 -14.17 -24.04 18.81
CA ARG A 582 -12.83 -24.57 19.08
C ARG A 582 -12.04 -23.71 20.07
N TYR A 583 -12.35 -22.42 20.14
CA TYR A 583 -11.88 -21.52 21.18
C TYR A 583 -12.47 -21.92 22.54
N ASP A 584 -13.80 -22.11 22.61
CA ASP A 584 -14.51 -22.56 23.82
C ASP A 584 -13.99 -23.94 24.34
N GLU A 585 -13.45 -24.78 23.45
CA GLU A 585 -12.83 -26.08 23.76
C GLU A 585 -11.37 -26.01 24.25
N GLN A 586 -10.66 -24.88 24.09
CA GLN A 586 -9.19 -24.81 24.25
C GLN A 586 -8.69 -23.61 25.06
N ALA A 587 -9.49 -22.57 25.24
CA ALA A 587 -9.07 -21.30 25.81
C ALA A 587 -10.24 -20.55 26.47
N ARG A 588 -9.92 -19.44 27.14
CA ARG A 588 -10.87 -18.56 27.82
C ARG A 588 -10.43 -17.10 27.80
N CYS A 589 -11.40 -16.21 27.98
CA CYS A 589 -11.19 -14.77 28.09
C CYS A 589 -10.98 -14.34 29.55
N PHE A 590 -10.10 -13.36 29.75
CA PHE A 590 -10.01 -12.54 30.95
C PHE A 590 -10.02 -11.07 30.56
N VAL A 591 -10.73 -10.24 31.32
CA VAL A 591 -10.72 -8.77 31.13
C VAL A 591 -10.16 -8.12 32.38
N HIS A 592 -8.93 -7.63 32.29
CA HIS A 592 -8.23 -6.99 33.41
C HIS A 592 -8.27 -5.45 33.32
N ARG A 593 -7.91 -4.77 34.41
CA ARG A 593 -7.68 -3.33 34.47
C ARG A 593 -6.17 -3.00 34.35
N SER A 594 -5.81 -1.72 34.33
CA SER A 594 -4.41 -1.28 34.18
C SER A 594 -3.50 -1.57 35.38
N ASP A 595 -4.06 -1.86 36.55
CA ASP A 595 -3.34 -2.31 37.74
C ASP A 595 -2.95 -3.80 37.71
N TYR A 596 -3.30 -4.53 36.64
CA TYR A 596 -2.99 -5.96 36.51
C TYR A 596 -1.49 -6.25 36.67
N PRO A 597 -1.09 -7.10 37.64
CA PRO A 597 0.33 -7.40 37.87
C PRO A 597 1.06 -7.97 36.64
N GLY A 598 0.34 -8.73 35.80
CA GLY A 598 0.88 -9.32 34.56
C GLY A 598 0.93 -8.38 33.35
N LEU A 599 0.58 -7.09 33.49
CA LEU A 599 0.49 -6.13 32.39
C LEU A 599 1.73 -6.13 31.48
N LEU A 600 2.94 -6.15 32.04
CA LEU A 600 4.17 -6.03 31.25
C LEU A 600 4.32 -7.17 30.23
N GLY A 601 4.10 -8.43 30.64
CA GLY A 601 4.17 -9.58 29.74
C GLY A 601 3.09 -9.59 28.66
N LEU A 602 1.91 -9.01 28.95
CA LEU A 602 0.89 -8.76 27.92
C LEU A 602 1.39 -7.73 26.88
N LEU A 603 2.04 -6.65 27.31
CA LEU A 603 2.56 -5.63 26.40
C LEU A 603 3.78 -6.13 25.60
N GLU A 604 4.60 -7.03 26.15
CA GLU A 604 5.67 -7.72 25.40
C GLU A 604 5.11 -8.50 24.20
N MET A 605 3.94 -9.16 24.35
CA MET A 605 3.26 -9.81 23.23
C MET A 605 2.81 -8.80 22.15
N ILE A 606 2.34 -7.62 22.55
CA ILE A 606 1.94 -6.54 21.63
C ILE A 606 3.17 -6.01 20.90
N ALA A 607 4.27 -5.71 21.61
CA ALA A 607 5.53 -5.25 21.02
C ALA A 607 6.11 -6.28 20.03
N ALA A 608 6.15 -7.56 20.42
CA ALA A 608 6.57 -8.64 19.53
C ALA A 608 5.67 -8.77 18.29
N SER A 609 4.37 -8.48 18.42
CA SER A 609 3.41 -8.48 17.30
C SER A 609 3.61 -7.27 16.37
N ALA A 610 3.90 -6.09 16.93
CA ALA A 610 4.25 -4.90 16.16
C ALA A 610 5.57 -5.07 15.40
N ALA A 611 6.59 -5.67 16.04
CA ALA A 611 7.87 -6.00 15.40
C ALA A 611 7.70 -6.93 14.19
N ARG A 612 6.90 -8.00 14.32
CA ARG A 612 6.59 -8.92 13.21
C ARG A 612 5.86 -8.25 12.03
N ASN A 613 5.19 -7.12 12.27
CA ASN A 613 4.45 -6.38 11.24
C ASN A 613 5.22 -5.14 10.72
N GLY A 614 6.53 -5.03 11.01
CA GLY A 614 7.39 -3.96 10.49
C GLY A 614 7.48 -2.70 11.35
N SER A 615 6.94 -2.70 12.57
CA SER A 615 6.95 -1.54 13.48
C SER A 615 7.57 -1.87 14.85
N PRO A 616 8.85 -2.34 14.90
CA PRO A 616 9.47 -2.90 16.12
C PRO A 616 9.71 -1.93 17.27
N LYS A 617 9.54 -0.61 17.04
CA LYS A 617 9.73 0.44 18.06
C LYS A 617 8.41 1.17 18.42
N TYR A 618 7.26 0.66 17.97
CA TYR A 618 5.99 1.40 18.06
C TYR A 618 5.30 1.29 19.44
N TYR A 619 5.54 0.19 20.17
CA TYR A 619 5.11 0.02 21.56
C TYR A 619 6.29 -0.50 22.38
N ASP A 620 6.92 0.35 23.18
CA ASP A 620 7.90 -0.07 24.20
C ASP A 620 7.12 -0.54 25.45
N PRO A 621 7.19 -1.83 25.85
CA PRO A 621 6.38 -2.37 26.95
C PRO A 621 6.53 -1.62 28.28
N GLY A 622 7.71 -1.06 28.57
CA GLY A 622 8.00 -0.40 29.85
C GLY A 622 7.23 0.92 30.00
N PRO A 623 7.54 1.96 29.21
CA PRO A 623 6.80 3.21 29.19
C PRO A 623 5.31 3.01 28.90
N PHE A 624 4.96 2.01 28.08
CA PHE A 624 3.57 1.73 27.77
C PHE A 624 2.79 1.15 28.98
N ALA A 625 3.42 0.38 29.85
CA ALA A 625 2.79 -0.08 31.09
C ALA A 625 2.50 1.08 32.05
N GLU A 626 3.45 1.99 32.24
CA GLU A 626 3.28 3.16 33.11
C GLU A 626 2.21 4.12 32.57
N PHE A 627 2.19 4.36 31.25
CA PHE A 627 1.13 5.11 30.57
C PHE A 627 -0.27 4.53 30.87
N LEU A 628 -0.44 3.21 30.73
CA LEU A 628 -1.74 2.57 30.97
C LEU A 628 -2.14 2.60 32.45
N ARG A 629 -1.18 2.45 33.37
CA ARG A 629 -1.39 2.58 34.81
C ARG A 629 -1.88 3.98 35.18
N GLU A 630 -1.26 5.03 34.66
CA GLU A 630 -1.67 6.39 34.94
C GLU A 630 -3.03 6.75 34.30
N LEU A 631 -3.33 6.22 33.11
CA LEU A 631 -4.63 6.39 32.46
C LEU A 631 -5.78 5.72 33.23
N GLY A 632 -5.49 4.68 34.01
CA GLY A 632 -6.41 4.15 35.02
C GLY A 632 -7.68 3.50 34.47
N ASP A 633 -8.83 3.91 35.00
CA ASP A 633 -10.12 3.19 34.89
C ASP A 633 -10.68 3.00 33.48
N ALA A 634 -10.20 3.75 32.48
CA ALA A 634 -10.60 3.55 31.08
C ALA A 634 -10.01 2.28 30.46
N VAL A 635 -8.89 1.77 30.99
CA VAL A 635 -8.14 0.66 30.38
C VAL A 635 -8.80 -0.69 30.64
N ARG A 636 -9.02 -1.47 29.57
CA ARG A 636 -9.42 -2.88 29.62
C ARG A 636 -8.40 -3.71 28.84
N LEU A 637 -7.82 -4.72 29.50
CA LEU A 637 -6.90 -5.67 28.90
C LEU A 637 -7.68 -6.95 28.59
N VAL A 638 -8.05 -7.17 27.34
CA VAL A 638 -8.76 -8.37 26.90
C VAL A 638 -7.73 -9.44 26.58
N GLU A 639 -7.52 -10.40 27.49
CA GLU A 639 -6.57 -11.49 27.38
C GLU A 639 -7.28 -12.79 26.97
N ILE A 640 -6.79 -13.46 25.93
CA ILE A 640 -7.16 -14.84 25.59
C ILE A 640 -6.05 -15.75 26.13
N ARG A 641 -6.41 -16.72 26.97
CA ARG A 641 -5.47 -17.66 27.60
C ARG A 641 -5.88 -19.10 27.34
N GLY A 642 -4.91 -19.96 27.03
CA GLY A 642 -5.13 -21.40 26.87
C GLY A 642 -5.41 -22.10 28.20
N HIS A 643 -5.84 -23.36 28.15
CA HIS A 643 -5.98 -24.21 29.34
C HIS A 643 -4.64 -24.64 29.96
N ASP A 644 -3.53 -24.41 29.25
CA ASP A 644 -2.14 -24.46 29.72
C ASP A 644 -1.71 -23.21 30.51
N GLU A 645 -2.62 -22.26 30.70
CA GLU A 645 -2.40 -20.92 31.27
C GLU A 645 -1.45 -20.02 30.45
N GLU A 646 -1.09 -20.38 29.22
CA GLU A 646 -0.33 -19.50 28.33
C GLU A 646 -1.23 -18.43 27.69
N THR A 647 -0.78 -17.17 27.69
CA THR A 647 -1.46 -16.12 26.92
C THR A 647 -1.32 -16.43 25.43
N LEU A 648 -2.44 -16.42 24.71
CA LEU A 648 -2.53 -16.69 23.27
C LEU A 648 -2.80 -15.41 22.46
N ALA A 649 -3.52 -14.46 23.04
CA ALA A 649 -3.76 -13.14 22.45
C ALA A 649 -4.07 -12.10 23.52
N VAL A 650 -3.85 -10.83 23.21
CA VAL A 650 -4.26 -9.71 24.05
C VAL A 650 -4.62 -8.47 23.23
N ALA A 651 -5.59 -7.69 23.70
CA ALA A 651 -5.85 -6.34 23.26
C ALA A 651 -5.86 -5.36 24.44
N VAL A 652 -5.24 -4.20 24.24
CA VAL A 652 -5.45 -3.01 25.06
C VAL A 652 -6.62 -2.24 24.47
N CYS A 653 -7.69 -2.12 25.24
CA CYS A 653 -8.87 -1.37 24.88
C CYS A 653 -9.10 -0.17 25.81
N PHE A 654 -9.65 0.93 25.29
CA PHE A 654 -10.20 2.01 26.12
C PHE A 654 -11.71 1.98 26.08
N LEU A 655 -12.32 1.85 27.25
CA LEU A 655 -13.76 1.88 27.44
C LEU A 655 -14.17 3.33 27.80
N GLU A 656 -14.72 4.04 26.82
CA GLU A 656 -15.37 5.34 26.99
C GLU A 656 -16.87 5.13 27.28
N GLU A 657 -17.61 6.21 27.57
CA GLU A 657 -19.08 6.13 27.78
C GLU A 657 -19.82 5.65 26.52
N ARG A 658 -19.36 6.07 25.33
CA ARG A 658 -20.06 5.84 24.05
C ARG A 658 -19.24 5.04 23.03
N ARG A 659 -17.95 4.84 23.27
CA ARG A 659 -16.96 4.21 22.35
C ARG A 659 -16.14 3.15 23.07
N LEU A 660 -15.75 2.10 22.34
CA LEU A 660 -14.73 1.14 22.76
C LEU A 660 -13.56 1.16 21.77
N GLN A 661 -12.44 1.75 22.17
CA GLN A 661 -11.23 1.84 21.35
C GLN A 661 -10.45 0.52 21.42
N ALA A 662 -10.51 -0.34 20.41
CA ALA A 662 -9.64 -1.51 20.28
C ALA A 662 -8.28 -1.07 19.72
N TRP A 663 -7.42 -0.59 20.61
CA TRP A 663 -6.34 0.34 20.26
C TRP A 663 -5.01 -0.34 19.93
N ALA A 664 -4.58 -1.31 20.73
CA ALA A 664 -3.37 -2.10 20.48
C ALA A 664 -3.66 -3.59 20.71
N GLY A 665 -2.95 -4.48 20.01
CA GLY A 665 -3.15 -5.91 20.19
C GLY A 665 -2.03 -6.79 19.66
N GLY A 666 -1.92 -7.97 20.26
CA GLY A 666 -0.90 -8.97 19.95
C GLY A 666 -1.45 -10.39 20.08
N TYR A 667 -0.85 -11.34 19.37
CA TYR A 667 -1.27 -12.74 19.41
C TYR A 667 -0.18 -13.70 18.92
N VAL A 668 -0.20 -14.93 19.42
CA VAL A 668 0.70 -16.01 19.00
C VAL A 668 0.36 -16.48 17.58
N ARG A 669 1.37 -16.89 16.82
CA ARG A 669 1.24 -17.49 15.48
C ARG A 669 2.04 -18.79 15.42
N GLY A 670 1.62 -19.74 14.57
CA GLY A 670 2.40 -20.94 14.28
C GLY A 670 2.37 -22.05 15.35
N ARG A 671 1.42 -22.01 16.29
CA ARG A 671 1.15 -23.07 17.26
C ARG A 671 0.24 -24.13 16.62
N GLU A 672 0.77 -25.31 16.31
CA GLU A 672 0.06 -26.37 15.55
C GLU A 672 -1.09 -27.02 16.35
N GLU A 673 -1.03 -26.96 17.68
CA GLU A 673 -2.03 -27.49 18.61
C GLU A 673 -3.30 -26.61 18.70
N LEU A 674 -3.21 -25.34 18.30
CA LEU A 674 -4.33 -24.42 18.32
C LEU A 674 -5.23 -24.67 17.11
N ARG A 675 -6.44 -25.18 17.37
CA ARG A 675 -7.41 -25.51 16.33
C ARG A 675 -8.25 -24.30 15.92
N PHE A 676 -8.12 -23.17 16.62
CA PHE A 676 -8.74 -21.88 16.34
C PHE A 676 -7.68 -20.77 16.11
N SER A 677 -8.09 -19.63 15.56
CA SER A 677 -7.23 -18.44 15.48
C SER A 677 -7.38 -17.57 16.75
N PRO A 678 -6.31 -17.33 17.53
CA PRO A 678 -6.37 -16.43 18.70
C PRO A 678 -6.82 -15.01 18.37
N TYR A 679 -6.52 -14.52 17.16
CA TYR A 679 -6.98 -13.20 16.70
C TYR A 679 -8.49 -13.14 16.45
N TYR A 680 -9.11 -14.24 15.98
CA TYR A 680 -10.56 -14.32 15.83
C TYR A 680 -11.25 -14.41 17.20
N ALA A 681 -10.70 -15.17 18.15
CA ALA A 681 -11.21 -15.20 19.53
C ALA A 681 -11.08 -13.83 20.21
N LEU A 682 -9.93 -13.15 20.07
CA LEU A 682 -9.71 -11.82 20.61
C LEU A 682 -10.74 -10.81 20.08
N TRP A 683 -11.04 -10.84 18.77
CA TRP A 683 -12.06 -9.96 18.20
C TRP A 683 -13.48 -10.27 18.71
N TRP A 684 -13.80 -11.54 18.95
CA TRP A 684 -15.07 -11.94 19.55
C TRP A 684 -15.25 -11.34 20.95
N GLU A 685 -14.21 -11.44 21.78
CA GLU A 685 -14.26 -10.92 23.16
C GLU A 685 -14.30 -9.39 23.23
N ILE A 686 -13.69 -8.69 22.25
CA ILE A 686 -13.87 -7.24 22.09
C ILE A 686 -15.34 -6.90 21.74
N CYS A 687 -15.99 -7.70 20.89
CA CYS A 687 -17.42 -7.54 20.61
C CYS A 687 -18.30 -7.82 21.85
N GLN A 688 -17.95 -8.86 22.62
CA GLN A 688 -18.62 -9.18 23.89
C GLN A 688 -18.50 -8.03 24.91
N LEU A 689 -17.35 -7.37 24.99
CA LEU A 689 -17.15 -6.18 25.82
C LEU A 689 -18.04 -4.99 25.39
N MET A 690 -18.26 -4.80 24.07
CA MET A 690 -19.25 -3.83 23.57
C MET A 690 -20.69 -4.24 23.91
N TRP A 691 -21.04 -5.52 23.85
CA TRP A 691 -22.40 -5.97 24.18
C TRP A 691 -22.70 -5.83 25.67
N ALA A 692 -21.72 -6.10 26.54
CA ALA A 692 -21.79 -5.99 27.99
C ALA A 692 -21.74 -4.55 28.55
N THR A 693 -21.66 -3.53 27.69
CA THR A 693 -21.57 -2.10 28.07
C THR A 693 -22.49 -1.25 27.19
N ASP A 694 -22.73 0.01 27.57
CA ASP A 694 -23.63 0.90 26.81
C ASP A 694 -23.00 1.56 25.57
N VAL A 695 -21.75 1.21 25.24
CA VAL A 695 -21.02 1.79 24.10
C VAL A 695 -21.72 1.50 22.77
N ALA A 696 -21.79 2.52 21.91
CA ALA A 696 -22.51 2.46 20.64
C ALA A 696 -21.64 2.01 19.47
N THR A 697 -20.32 2.09 19.60
CA THR A 697 -19.33 1.79 18.55
C THR A 697 -18.05 1.18 19.13
N ILE A 698 -17.48 0.21 18.42
CA ILE A 698 -16.07 -0.16 18.54
C ILE A 698 -15.28 0.60 17.47
N GLU A 699 -14.11 1.10 17.83
CA GLU A 699 -13.14 1.71 16.92
C GLU A 699 -11.85 0.90 16.89
N CYS A 700 -11.17 0.84 15.74
CA CYS A 700 -10.03 -0.04 15.51
C CYS A 700 -8.91 0.66 14.76
N GLY A 701 -7.67 0.21 15.02
CA GLY A 701 -6.47 0.63 14.28
C GLY A 701 -6.53 0.31 12.77
N ARG A 702 -5.48 0.66 12.02
CA ARG A 702 -5.53 0.83 10.55
C ARG A 702 -5.41 -0.48 9.73
N LEU A 703 -4.58 -1.44 10.15
CA LEU A 703 -4.24 -2.66 9.37
C LEU A 703 -5.33 -3.76 9.32
N ASN A 704 -5.12 -4.83 8.54
CA ASN A 704 -6.00 -6.02 8.42
C ASN A 704 -7.40 -5.79 7.78
N GLU A 705 -7.50 -4.92 6.76
CA GLU A 705 -8.74 -4.58 6.05
C GLU A 705 -9.61 -5.80 5.67
N THR A 706 -9.03 -6.82 5.03
CA THR A 706 -9.75 -8.05 4.60
C THR A 706 -10.34 -8.85 5.77
N PHE A 707 -9.83 -8.71 6.99
CA PHE A 707 -10.46 -9.29 8.18
C PHE A 707 -11.66 -8.44 8.62
N LYS A 708 -11.48 -7.13 8.67
CA LYS A 708 -12.47 -6.19 9.15
C LYS A 708 -13.72 -6.14 8.28
N GLU A 709 -13.57 -6.18 6.95
CA GLU A 709 -14.70 -6.31 6.02
C GLU A 709 -15.52 -7.58 6.27
N LYS A 710 -14.84 -8.72 6.56
CA LYS A 710 -15.52 -9.99 6.91
C LYS A 710 -16.27 -9.87 8.24
N MET A 711 -15.75 -9.06 9.14
CA MET A 711 -16.31 -8.77 10.46
C MET A 711 -17.27 -7.57 10.48
N LEU A 712 -17.73 -7.11 9.31
CA LEU A 712 -18.74 -6.04 9.15
C LEU A 712 -18.31 -4.66 9.68
N LEU A 713 -17.02 -4.41 9.92
CA LEU A 713 -16.55 -3.05 10.19
C LEU A 713 -16.62 -2.21 8.91
N THR A 714 -16.90 -0.92 9.06
CA THR A 714 -16.81 0.07 7.99
C THR A 714 -15.52 0.87 8.11
N PRO A 715 -14.82 1.18 7.00
CA PRO A 715 -13.71 2.12 7.02
C PRO A 715 -14.24 3.53 7.32
N GLN A 716 -13.40 4.35 7.96
CA GLN A 716 -13.57 5.78 8.09
C GLN A 716 -12.28 6.44 7.58
N ASN A 717 -12.41 7.23 6.53
CA ASN A 717 -11.26 7.87 5.89
C ASN A 717 -10.68 8.93 6.82
N LEU A 718 -9.36 8.93 6.96
CA LEU A 718 -8.64 9.87 7.80
C LEU A 718 -7.85 10.83 6.93
N VAL A 719 -7.63 12.04 7.45
CA VAL A 719 -6.76 13.04 6.83
C VAL A 719 -5.78 13.61 7.85
N ALA A 720 -4.63 14.05 7.36
CA ALA A 720 -3.89 15.13 7.96
C ALA A 720 -4.22 16.43 7.22
N LEU A 721 -4.27 17.52 7.97
CA LEU A 721 -4.38 18.88 7.48
C LEU A 721 -3.10 19.60 7.88
N MET A 722 -2.22 19.77 6.91
CA MET A 722 -0.93 20.43 7.09
C MET A 722 -1.05 21.91 6.78
N GLY A 723 -0.73 22.75 7.76
CA GLY A 723 -0.85 24.20 7.65
C GLY A 723 0.11 24.79 6.61
N PRO A 724 -0.16 26.00 6.10
CA PRO A 724 0.78 26.72 5.25
C PRO A 724 2.10 26.95 5.99
N THR A 725 3.20 27.09 5.24
CA THR A 725 4.50 27.42 5.84
C THR A 725 4.38 28.71 6.68
N PRO A 726 5.05 28.84 7.84
CA PRO A 726 4.88 30.00 8.71
C PRO A 726 5.11 31.36 8.01
N VAL A 727 6.01 31.41 7.04
CA VAL A 727 6.26 32.58 6.18
C VAL A 727 5.05 32.94 5.30
N ALA A 728 4.32 31.93 4.79
CA ALA A 728 3.10 32.14 4.02
C ALA A 728 1.90 32.54 4.91
N HIS A 729 1.82 32.01 6.15
CA HIS A 729 0.81 32.44 7.13
C HIS A 729 0.95 33.95 7.43
N ALA A 730 2.16 34.43 7.69
CA ALA A 730 2.45 35.85 7.93
C ALA A 730 2.23 36.78 6.71
N LEU A 731 2.00 36.21 5.51
CA LEU A 731 1.59 36.93 4.30
C LEU A 731 0.07 36.87 4.09
N LEU A 732 -0.59 35.79 4.52
CA LEU A 732 -2.05 35.66 4.51
C LEU A 732 -2.72 36.60 5.51
N GLU A 733 -2.08 36.91 6.65
CA GLU A 733 -2.60 37.88 7.64
C GLU A 733 -2.45 39.36 7.24
N LYS A 734 -1.79 39.66 6.11
CA LYS A 734 -1.59 41.04 5.60
C LYS A 734 -2.57 41.45 4.50
N ASN A 735 -3.48 40.56 4.11
CA ASN A 735 -4.56 40.79 3.14
C ASN A 735 -5.94 40.52 3.78
#